data_AF-A0A409VUD9-F1
#
_entry.id   AF-A0A409VUD9-F1
#
_cell.length_a   1.000
_cell.length_b   1.000
_cell.length_c   1.000
_cell.angle_alpha   90.00
_cell.angle_beta   90.00
_cell.angle_gamma   90.00
#
_symmetry.space_group_name_H-M   'P 1'
#
loop_
_entity.id
_entity.type
_entity.pdbx_description
1 polymer ?
#
loop_
_entity_poly.entity_id
_entity_poly.type
_entity_poly.pdbx_seq_one_letter_code
_entity_poly.pdbx_strand_id
1 'polypeptide(L)'
;MRPSLRLLQSSLNAASRSKTTAFIGLGRMGYQMAYNLFSKLHRQTDGSKFVVCDANADTAKLFSTNFTNNHSDAVITLAESPEHAVLMSNRIVTMLPSSPEVKHVYTDFVIPALQRLSGADSKETFCIDSTTLDVDVAREVATDVSKTGAQMIDAPVSGGVAGATAGTLSFLVGGTEDSFRLALPTLSLMGQRIIHCGPSGAGLAAKICNNLVLGVQQIAVAEAMLLGQGLGLDPAVLASVINSSTGACWASSVNNPVPSSLPGKAPPCERDYEGGFATSLMLKDMSLASNIARQRHSPLPLGEAAKDLYSKVVQERPEFWLGSRPIMAAESTKPSVLIFGGLNTCSRALAAFLVPLNGDAKVSHLRIVDKYSVHPPTTYIGPEFTKILEKPEVEYRQANLTVASAIQSAFDPPQGKSEFEYVFDFTGEVRNDRSELIQINTTFAPARLLGLEAAKRGVKAYVRIQHPFYETSGKTPATETEDVKPADTLGIWWHESLRMLASIEGLNLVILRIGFVYGPYTNFGNIASAMTVASVYGYMQKPMKSMWSPGKNPTNSIHVVDVAGGAWACANWMANQGRKAADKIAGVKIPFHNDKSKVKEVEGMIPHDQNPVAPLFNLVPYFRLILHTLFTNFYKVDDSNSTLVSTGKTIASFFGTTFEFFNLVESAVFKFMDDLEDINEQHVEGWTEMLQNSNPPITSTPLTAYMDKYTLDKHVVGFDNSKIKEIVGYKLSRPEFNHENIKEIIDKWKGEGVWPNASNSAAKDD
;
A
#
# COMPACT_ATOMS: atom_id res chain seq x y z
N MET A 1 40.06 14.07 -56.53
CA MET A 1 38.65 13.61 -56.41
C MET A 1 38.15 14.00 -55.03
N ARG A 2 37.16 14.92 -54.93
CA ARG A 2 36.50 15.22 -53.65
C ARG A 2 35.44 14.14 -53.38
N PRO A 3 35.37 13.52 -52.20
CA PRO A 3 34.34 12.53 -51.91
C PRO A 3 32.95 13.18 -52.01
N SER A 4 31.96 12.47 -52.54
CA SER A 4 30.59 12.98 -52.61
C SER A 4 30.01 13.18 -51.20
N LEU A 5 29.09 14.14 -51.04
CA LEU A 5 28.41 14.44 -49.76
C LEU A 5 27.76 13.20 -49.12
N ARG A 6 27.35 12.24 -49.96
CA ARG A 6 26.79 10.94 -49.55
C ARG A 6 27.83 10.02 -48.90
N LEU A 7 29.05 9.99 -49.40
CA LEU A 7 30.18 9.24 -48.82
C LEU A 7 30.62 9.85 -47.47
N LEU A 8 30.58 11.19 -47.36
CA LEU A 8 30.85 11.91 -46.12
C LEU A 8 29.76 11.66 -45.05
N GLN A 9 28.47 11.66 -45.43
CA GLN A 9 27.38 11.33 -44.51
C GLN A 9 27.40 9.86 -44.07
N SER A 10 27.68 8.91 -44.97
CA SER A 10 27.82 7.50 -44.59
C SER A 10 29.00 7.28 -43.66
N SER A 11 30.14 7.96 -43.88
CA SER A 11 31.30 7.86 -42.99
C SER A 11 31.07 8.52 -41.63
N LEU A 12 30.33 9.63 -41.57
CA LEU A 12 29.97 10.31 -40.31
C LEU A 12 28.96 9.48 -39.49
N ASN A 13 27.98 8.87 -40.14
CA ASN A 13 27.00 7.99 -39.47
C ASN A 13 27.66 6.68 -38.99
N ALA A 14 28.56 6.08 -39.79
CA ALA A 14 29.33 4.91 -39.38
C ALA A 14 30.26 5.21 -38.19
N ALA A 15 30.95 6.36 -38.20
CA ALA A 15 31.80 6.80 -37.10
C ALA A 15 31.02 7.13 -35.80
N SER A 16 29.74 7.51 -35.92
CA SER A 16 28.85 7.69 -34.77
C SER A 16 28.42 6.36 -34.16
N ARG A 17 28.14 5.35 -34.99
CA ARG A 17 27.65 4.04 -34.55
C ARG A 17 28.71 3.24 -33.78
N SER A 18 29.97 3.32 -34.20
CA SER A 18 31.08 2.56 -33.60
C SER A 18 31.40 2.93 -32.14
N LYS A 19 30.91 4.08 -31.67
CA LYS A 19 31.02 4.57 -30.28
C LYS A 19 29.71 4.48 -29.49
N THR A 20 28.67 3.87 -30.06
CA THR A 20 27.34 3.86 -29.46
C THR A 20 27.02 2.51 -28.82
N THR A 21 26.70 2.53 -27.53
CA THR A 21 26.29 1.34 -26.76
C THR A 21 24.80 1.40 -26.45
N ALA A 22 24.07 0.36 -26.86
CA ALA A 22 22.66 0.14 -26.53
C ALA A 22 22.50 -0.77 -25.32
N PHE A 23 21.52 -0.44 -24.47
CA PHE A 23 21.02 -1.32 -23.42
C PHE A 23 19.52 -1.55 -23.60
N ILE A 24 19.13 -2.81 -23.77
CA ILE A 24 17.75 -3.22 -24.04
C ILE A 24 17.24 -4.05 -22.86
N GLY A 25 16.23 -3.53 -22.17
CA GLY A 25 15.69 -4.08 -20.92
C GLY A 25 16.25 -3.37 -19.69
N LEU A 26 15.46 -2.51 -19.08
CA LEU A 26 15.77 -1.68 -17.91
C LEU A 26 14.97 -2.12 -16.67
N GLY A 27 14.76 -3.43 -16.52
CA GLY A 27 14.22 -4.02 -15.29
C GLY A 27 15.18 -3.87 -14.09
N ARG A 28 14.85 -4.50 -12.95
CA ARG A 28 15.61 -4.38 -11.69
C ARG A 28 17.12 -4.58 -11.83
N MET A 29 17.54 -5.54 -12.66
CA MET A 29 18.96 -5.78 -12.97
C MET A 29 19.47 -4.84 -14.07
N GLY A 30 18.74 -4.77 -15.19
CA GLY A 30 19.15 -4.03 -16.38
C GLY A 30 19.37 -2.54 -16.12
N TYR A 31 18.52 -1.91 -15.32
CA TYR A 31 18.67 -0.50 -14.94
C TYR A 31 20.01 -0.23 -14.25
N GLN A 32 20.35 -1.02 -13.23
CA GLN A 32 21.60 -0.84 -12.46
C GLN A 32 22.83 -1.19 -13.29
N MET A 33 22.74 -2.22 -14.12
CA MET A 33 23.79 -2.61 -15.07
C MET A 33 24.06 -1.51 -16.11
N ALA A 34 23.01 -0.97 -16.74
CA ALA A 34 23.11 0.12 -17.70
C ALA A 34 23.73 1.37 -17.08
N TYR A 35 23.30 1.73 -15.86
CA TYR A 35 23.84 2.88 -15.14
C TYR A 35 25.35 2.74 -14.87
N ASN A 36 25.79 1.57 -14.39
CA ASN A 36 27.20 1.29 -14.14
C ASN A 36 28.04 1.27 -15.42
N LEU A 37 27.50 0.65 -16.48
CA LEU A 37 28.17 0.60 -17.78
C LEU A 37 28.35 1.99 -18.37
N PHE A 38 27.27 2.76 -18.48
CA PHE A 38 27.29 4.07 -19.12
C PHE A 38 28.12 5.08 -18.32
N SER A 39 28.00 5.11 -16.98
CA SER A 39 28.77 6.05 -16.15
C SER A 39 30.28 5.81 -16.22
N LYS A 40 30.72 4.57 -16.40
CA LYS A 40 32.14 4.24 -16.57
C LYS A 40 32.62 4.47 -18.01
N LEU A 41 31.83 4.10 -19.02
CA LEU A 41 32.14 4.39 -20.42
C LEU A 41 32.23 5.89 -20.69
N HIS A 42 31.30 6.67 -20.15
CA HIS A 42 31.27 8.13 -20.26
C HIS A 42 32.54 8.77 -19.71
N ARG A 43 33.05 8.24 -18.59
CA ARG A 43 34.31 8.70 -17.99
C ARG A 43 35.57 8.24 -18.73
N GLN A 44 35.53 7.08 -19.38
CA GLN A 44 36.71 6.43 -19.96
C GLN A 44 36.93 6.75 -21.44
N THR A 45 35.87 7.07 -22.20
CA THR A 45 35.95 7.17 -23.65
C THR A 45 35.21 8.41 -24.15
N ASP A 46 35.99 9.35 -24.71
CA ASP A 46 35.47 10.59 -25.26
C ASP A 46 34.59 10.34 -26.51
N GLY A 47 33.43 11.00 -26.52
CA GLY A 47 32.38 10.84 -27.53
C GLY A 47 31.60 9.54 -27.46
N SER A 48 31.58 8.85 -26.30
CA SER A 48 30.66 7.73 -26.07
C SER A 48 29.20 8.18 -26.18
N LYS A 49 28.37 7.40 -26.86
CA LYS A 49 26.93 7.64 -26.97
C LYS A 49 26.15 6.45 -26.41
N PHE A 50 25.01 6.74 -25.80
CA PHE A 50 24.21 5.72 -25.14
C PHE A 50 22.81 5.68 -25.72
N VAL A 51 22.31 4.46 -25.91
CA VAL A 51 20.94 4.21 -26.35
C VAL A 51 20.27 3.31 -25.33
N VAL A 52 19.04 3.64 -24.96
CA VAL A 52 18.22 2.77 -24.10
C VAL A 52 16.92 2.41 -24.78
N CYS A 53 16.49 1.18 -24.57
CA CYS A 53 15.20 0.66 -25.00
C CYS A 53 14.60 -0.18 -23.87
N ASP A 54 13.33 0.03 -23.57
CA ASP A 54 12.57 -0.82 -22.65
C ASP A 54 11.14 -0.98 -23.18
N ALA A 55 10.48 -2.09 -22.84
CA ALA A 55 9.08 -2.31 -23.21
C ALA A 55 8.16 -1.25 -22.57
N ASN A 56 8.55 -0.72 -21.40
CA ASN A 56 7.92 0.44 -20.79
C ASN A 56 8.73 1.72 -21.11
N ALA A 57 8.17 2.54 -22.00
CA ALA A 57 8.79 3.80 -22.43
C ALA A 57 9.10 4.76 -21.27
N ASP A 58 8.31 4.74 -20.20
CA ASP A 58 8.52 5.62 -19.04
C ASP A 58 9.74 5.19 -18.21
N THR A 59 10.06 3.89 -18.16
CA THR A 59 11.31 3.40 -17.55
C THR A 59 12.52 3.95 -18.29
N ALA A 60 12.49 3.96 -19.62
CA ALA A 60 13.57 4.50 -20.46
C ALA A 60 13.73 6.02 -20.28
N LYS A 61 12.61 6.77 -20.23
CA LYS A 61 12.61 8.22 -19.94
C LYS A 61 13.16 8.52 -18.55
N LEU A 62 12.74 7.76 -17.54
CA LEU A 62 13.20 7.91 -16.16
C LEU A 62 14.69 7.63 -16.04
N PHE A 63 15.17 6.54 -16.65
CA PHE A 63 16.60 6.23 -16.71
C PHE A 63 17.39 7.39 -17.33
N SER A 64 16.94 7.89 -18.49
CA SER A 64 17.60 9.01 -19.17
C SER A 64 17.68 10.23 -18.27
N THR A 65 16.55 10.64 -17.68
CA THR A 65 16.46 11.82 -16.79
C THR A 65 17.41 11.67 -15.59
N ASN A 66 17.36 10.52 -14.91
CA ASN A 66 18.19 10.26 -13.73
C ASN A 66 19.68 10.23 -14.08
N PHE A 67 20.04 9.64 -15.21
CA PHE A 67 21.43 9.55 -15.63
C PHE A 67 21.99 10.92 -16.02
N THR A 68 21.25 11.71 -16.80
CA THR A 68 21.67 13.05 -17.24
C THR A 68 21.73 14.05 -16.08
N ASN A 69 20.89 13.90 -15.06
CA ASN A 69 20.97 14.71 -13.84
C ASN A 69 22.32 14.51 -13.11
N ASN A 70 22.89 13.30 -13.18
CA ASN A 70 24.17 12.97 -12.56
C ASN A 70 25.38 13.11 -13.51
N HIS A 71 25.13 13.20 -14.82
CA HIS A 71 26.13 13.32 -15.89
C HIS A 71 25.62 14.28 -16.97
N SER A 72 25.68 15.58 -16.70
CA SER A 72 25.04 16.63 -17.52
C SER A 72 25.51 16.74 -18.97
N ASP A 73 26.68 16.20 -19.28
CA ASP A 73 27.31 16.16 -20.61
C ASP A 73 27.06 14.84 -21.36
N ALA A 74 26.43 13.85 -20.71
CA ALA A 74 26.10 12.59 -21.34
C ALA A 74 24.85 12.70 -22.23
N VAL A 75 24.92 12.10 -23.42
CA VAL A 75 23.80 12.04 -24.37
C VAL A 75 23.20 10.64 -24.36
N ILE A 76 21.97 10.53 -23.87
CA ILE A 76 21.16 9.30 -23.95
C ILE A 76 20.09 9.47 -25.00
N THR A 77 20.03 8.54 -25.95
CA THR A 77 18.97 8.45 -26.95
C THR A 77 17.96 7.39 -26.52
N LEU A 78 16.67 7.75 -26.54
CA LEU A 78 15.58 6.83 -26.30
C LEU A 78 15.22 6.14 -27.63
N ALA A 79 15.44 4.83 -27.72
CA ALA A 79 15.00 4.05 -28.87
C ALA A 79 13.54 3.60 -28.67
N GLU A 80 12.70 3.84 -29.68
CA GLU A 80 11.29 3.44 -29.67
C GLU A 80 11.08 1.93 -29.85
N SER A 81 12.12 1.20 -30.27
CA SER A 81 12.10 -0.24 -30.46
C SER A 81 13.50 -0.85 -30.33
N PRO A 82 13.63 -2.17 -30.05
CA PRO A 82 14.92 -2.86 -30.06
C PRO A 82 15.63 -2.75 -31.42
N GLU A 83 14.84 -2.72 -32.49
CA GLU A 83 15.29 -2.51 -33.86
C GLU A 83 16.01 -1.16 -34.03
N HIS A 84 15.37 -0.07 -33.57
CA HIS A 84 15.99 1.26 -33.58
C HIS A 84 17.28 1.28 -32.74
N ALA A 85 17.31 0.59 -31.61
CA ALA A 85 18.51 0.52 -30.77
C ALA A 85 19.70 -0.14 -31.48
N VAL A 86 19.45 -1.20 -32.24
CA VAL A 86 20.46 -1.94 -33.03
C VAL A 86 20.99 -1.10 -34.18
N LEU A 87 20.11 -0.41 -34.91
CA LEU A 87 20.52 0.42 -36.06
C LEU A 87 21.45 1.57 -35.66
N MET A 88 21.35 2.08 -34.43
CA MET A 88 22.17 3.19 -33.93
C MET A 88 23.46 2.76 -33.23
N SER A 89 23.61 1.48 -32.90
CA SER A 89 24.65 1.00 -31.97
C SER A 89 25.49 -0.13 -32.57
N ASN A 90 26.75 -0.23 -32.16
CA ASN A 90 27.59 -1.40 -32.46
C ASN A 90 27.75 -2.33 -31.26
N ARG A 91 27.43 -1.89 -30.05
CA ARG A 91 27.47 -2.73 -28.85
C ARG A 91 26.09 -2.79 -28.24
N ILE A 92 25.51 -3.99 -28.17
CA ILE A 92 24.12 -4.19 -27.76
C ILE A 92 24.12 -5.11 -26.55
N VAL A 93 23.62 -4.62 -25.43
CA VAL A 93 23.46 -5.42 -24.21
C VAL A 93 21.97 -5.68 -23.98
N THR A 94 21.57 -6.94 -23.87
CA THR A 94 20.20 -7.33 -23.53
C THR A 94 20.12 -7.90 -22.12
N MET A 95 19.13 -7.46 -21.34
CA MET A 95 18.83 -8.00 -20.01
C MET A 95 17.32 -8.15 -19.85
N LEU A 96 16.80 -9.30 -20.27
CA LEU A 96 15.37 -9.55 -20.44
C LEU A 96 14.83 -10.53 -19.38
N PRO A 97 13.50 -10.71 -19.26
CA PRO A 97 12.92 -11.58 -18.23
C PRO A 97 13.22 -13.07 -18.38
N SER A 98 13.02 -13.64 -19.59
CA SER A 98 13.18 -15.08 -19.83
C SER A 98 13.34 -15.43 -21.32
N SER A 99 13.43 -16.73 -21.64
CA SER A 99 13.67 -17.23 -23.00
C SER A 99 12.70 -16.71 -24.09
N PRO A 100 11.38 -16.59 -23.88
CA PRO A 100 10.46 -16.08 -24.89
C PRO A 100 10.69 -14.62 -25.21
N GLU A 101 11.02 -13.79 -24.21
CA GLU A 101 11.32 -12.39 -24.45
C GLU A 101 12.64 -12.25 -25.21
N VAL A 102 13.66 -13.05 -24.88
CA VAL A 102 14.91 -13.11 -25.67
C VAL A 102 14.61 -13.53 -27.11
N LYS A 103 13.85 -14.62 -27.30
CA LYS A 103 13.50 -15.10 -28.65
C LYS A 103 12.73 -14.04 -29.44
N HIS A 104 11.70 -13.44 -28.84
CA HIS A 104 10.92 -12.37 -29.47
C HIS A 104 11.79 -11.16 -29.85
N VAL A 105 12.58 -10.63 -28.90
CA VAL A 105 13.44 -9.46 -29.15
C VAL A 105 14.47 -9.76 -30.25
N TYR A 106 15.11 -10.93 -30.21
CA TYR A 106 16.14 -11.25 -31.19
C TYR A 106 15.56 -11.59 -32.56
N THR A 107 14.57 -12.48 -32.62
CA THR A 107 13.98 -12.96 -33.88
C THR A 107 13.20 -11.85 -34.60
N ASP A 108 12.42 -11.06 -33.88
CA ASP A 108 11.49 -10.13 -34.51
C ASP A 108 12.08 -8.74 -34.73
N PHE A 109 13.15 -8.37 -34.01
CA PHE A 109 13.72 -7.02 -34.08
C PHE A 109 15.24 -6.98 -34.32
N VAL A 110 16.05 -7.64 -33.48
CA VAL A 110 17.52 -7.52 -33.56
C VAL A 110 18.07 -8.14 -34.84
N ILE A 111 17.72 -9.39 -35.15
CA ILE A 111 18.20 -10.10 -36.34
C ILE A 111 17.75 -9.37 -37.63
N PRO A 112 16.47 -8.98 -37.80
CA PRO A 112 16.05 -8.17 -38.94
C PRO A 112 16.75 -6.81 -39.05
N ALA A 113 17.11 -6.16 -37.93
CA ALA A 113 17.93 -4.95 -37.95
C ALA A 113 19.35 -5.22 -38.43
N LEU A 114 20.00 -6.27 -37.93
CA LEU A 114 21.35 -6.67 -38.35
C LEU A 114 21.42 -7.02 -39.84
N GLN A 115 20.39 -7.68 -40.38
CA GLN A 115 20.31 -8.02 -41.81
C GLN A 115 20.18 -6.79 -42.73
N ARG A 116 19.67 -5.67 -42.21
CA ARG A 116 19.55 -4.40 -42.95
C ARG A 116 20.79 -3.53 -42.86
N LEU A 117 21.70 -3.81 -41.91
CA LEU A 117 22.97 -3.11 -41.81
C LEU A 117 23.88 -3.45 -43.01
N SER A 118 24.83 -2.56 -43.31
CA SER A 118 25.87 -2.87 -44.27
C SER A 118 26.68 -4.09 -43.79
N GLY A 119 27.29 -4.85 -44.70
CA GLY A 119 28.11 -6.01 -44.33
C GLY A 119 29.30 -5.66 -43.43
N ALA A 120 29.77 -4.40 -43.45
CA ALA A 120 30.78 -3.91 -42.52
C ALA A 120 30.17 -3.59 -41.14
N ASP A 121 29.06 -2.84 -41.10
CA ASP A 121 28.37 -2.47 -39.85
C ASP A 121 27.88 -3.70 -39.07
N SER A 122 27.34 -4.70 -39.76
CA SER A 122 26.90 -5.95 -39.14
C SER A 122 28.07 -6.67 -38.47
N LYS A 123 29.22 -6.79 -39.15
CA LYS A 123 30.45 -7.40 -38.60
C LYS A 123 31.04 -6.65 -37.42
N GLU A 124 30.87 -5.33 -37.37
CA GLU A 124 31.27 -4.52 -36.22
C GLU A 124 30.28 -4.58 -35.05
N THR A 125 29.12 -5.25 -35.21
CA THR A 125 28.12 -5.37 -34.15
C THR A 125 28.44 -6.51 -33.20
N PHE A 126 28.43 -6.21 -31.90
CA PHE A 126 28.63 -7.17 -30.82
C PHE A 126 27.43 -7.19 -29.87
N CYS A 127 26.79 -8.35 -29.75
CA CYS A 127 25.64 -8.59 -28.87
C CYS A 127 26.07 -9.32 -27.60
N ILE A 128 25.62 -8.84 -26.45
CA ILE A 128 25.84 -9.46 -25.13
C ILE A 128 24.46 -9.69 -24.51
N ASP A 129 24.03 -10.94 -24.42
CA ASP A 129 22.82 -11.26 -23.66
C ASP A 129 23.18 -11.68 -22.23
N SER A 130 22.70 -10.93 -21.24
CA SER A 130 22.92 -11.22 -19.83
C SER A 130 21.73 -11.90 -19.14
N THR A 131 20.75 -12.33 -19.92
CA THR A 131 19.52 -12.96 -19.42
C THR A 131 19.81 -14.37 -18.93
N THR A 132 19.15 -14.81 -17.86
CA THR A 132 19.13 -16.25 -17.51
C THR A 132 18.01 -16.93 -18.30
N LEU A 133 18.38 -17.59 -19.40
CA LEU A 133 17.48 -18.30 -20.32
C LEU A 133 17.85 -19.78 -20.51
N ASP A 134 17.06 -20.47 -21.34
CA ASP A 134 17.31 -21.84 -21.76
C ASP A 134 18.56 -21.95 -22.65
N VAL A 135 19.36 -23.01 -22.45
CA VAL A 135 20.65 -23.20 -23.12
C VAL A 135 20.49 -23.38 -24.64
N ASP A 136 19.46 -24.08 -25.08
CA ASP A 136 19.26 -24.34 -26.50
C ASP A 136 18.72 -23.10 -27.22
N VAL A 137 17.87 -22.31 -26.56
CA VAL A 137 17.42 -21.00 -27.06
C VAL A 137 18.61 -20.05 -27.22
N ALA A 138 19.52 -19.99 -26.25
CA ALA A 138 20.72 -19.15 -26.35
C ALA A 138 21.62 -19.54 -27.53
N ARG A 139 21.79 -20.85 -27.76
CA ARG A 139 22.55 -21.39 -28.89
C ARG A 139 21.88 -21.10 -30.25
N GLU A 140 20.57 -21.27 -30.32
CA GLU A 140 19.75 -20.94 -31.50
C GLU A 140 19.96 -19.45 -31.86
N VAL A 141 19.73 -18.55 -30.90
CA VAL A 141 19.88 -17.10 -31.11
C VAL A 141 21.32 -16.72 -31.48
N ALA A 142 22.34 -17.26 -30.79
CA ALA A 142 23.73 -16.99 -31.12
C ALA A 142 24.11 -17.46 -32.53
N THR A 143 23.57 -18.60 -32.97
CA THR A 143 23.74 -19.12 -34.32
C THR A 143 23.10 -18.20 -35.35
N ASP A 144 21.89 -17.72 -35.09
CA ASP A 144 21.15 -16.85 -36.01
C ASP A 144 21.74 -15.44 -36.11
N VAL A 145 22.23 -14.87 -34.99
CA VAL A 145 23.01 -13.63 -35.01
C VAL A 145 24.31 -13.81 -35.80
N SER A 146 24.99 -14.94 -35.65
CA SER A 146 26.23 -15.22 -36.40
C SER A 146 26.00 -15.26 -37.92
N LYS A 147 24.82 -15.72 -38.38
CA LYS A 147 24.45 -15.73 -39.81
C LYS A 147 24.32 -14.32 -40.41
N THR A 148 24.07 -13.29 -39.60
CA THR A 148 24.04 -11.89 -40.09
C THR A 148 25.45 -11.30 -40.24
N GLY A 149 26.48 -11.99 -39.73
CA GLY A 149 27.86 -11.52 -39.66
C GLY A 149 28.23 -10.85 -38.34
N ALA A 150 27.27 -10.59 -37.45
CA ALA A 150 27.51 -10.05 -36.12
C ALA A 150 28.02 -11.13 -35.15
N GLN A 151 28.63 -10.71 -34.04
CA GLN A 151 29.10 -11.61 -32.99
C GLN A 151 28.22 -11.52 -31.75
N MET A 152 28.08 -12.63 -31.02
CA MET A 152 27.26 -12.71 -29.82
C MET A 152 27.89 -13.57 -28.72
N ILE A 153 27.66 -13.19 -27.47
CA ILE A 153 27.89 -14.04 -26.29
C ILE A 153 26.65 -14.10 -25.39
N ASP A 154 26.52 -15.20 -24.65
CA ASP A 154 25.67 -15.28 -23.46
C ASP A 154 26.53 -15.01 -22.21
N ALA A 155 26.05 -14.16 -21.31
CA ALA A 155 26.75 -13.72 -20.11
C ALA A 155 25.80 -13.54 -18.92
N PRO A 156 25.08 -14.60 -18.49
CA PRO A 156 24.24 -14.55 -17.30
C PRO A 156 25.02 -14.15 -16.04
N VAL A 157 24.32 -13.50 -15.11
CA VAL A 157 24.93 -12.81 -13.96
C VAL A 157 24.55 -13.40 -12.61
N SER A 158 25.48 -13.44 -11.66
CA SER A 158 25.24 -13.73 -10.23
C SER A 158 25.61 -12.52 -9.36
N GLY A 159 24.92 -12.33 -8.23
CA GLY A 159 25.12 -11.20 -7.30
C GLY A 159 23.87 -10.36 -7.02
N GLY A 160 22.77 -10.60 -7.75
CA GLY A 160 21.48 -9.93 -7.54
C GLY A 160 21.54 -8.41 -7.74
N VAL A 161 20.48 -7.71 -7.33
CA VAL A 161 20.36 -6.25 -7.50
C VAL A 161 21.44 -5.51 -6.69
N ALA A 162 21.80 -6.02 -5.52
CA ALA A 162 22.87 -5.45 -4.71
C ALA A 162 24.21 -5.45 -5.45
N GLY A 163 24.60 -6.60 -6.05
CA GLY A 163 25.80 -6.69 -6.88
C GLY A 163 25.71 -5.87 -8.15
N ALA A 164 24.53 -5.78 -8.78
CA ALA A 164 24.31 -4.96 -9.97
C ALA A 164 24.47 -3.46 -9.68
N THR A 165 23.97 -3.01 -8.53
CA THR A 165 24.09 -1.61 -8.06
C THR A 165 25.54 -1.28 -7.75
N ALA A 166 26.24 -2.18 -7.04
CA ALA A 166 27.65 -2.00 -6.68
C ALA A 166 28.62 -2.19 -7.86
N GLY A 167 28.16 -2.71 -9.00
CA GLY A 167 29.01 -3.06 -10.14
C GLY A 167 29.96 -4.22 -9.85
N THR A 168 29.54 -5.18 -9.02
CA THR A 168 30.33 -6.30 -8.51
C THR A 168 29.80 -7.68 -8.95
N LEU A 169 28.95 -7.71 -9.98
CA LEU A 169 28.40 -8.95 -10.53
C LEU A 169 29.48 -9.96 -10.93
N SER A 170 29.11 -11.23 -10.85
CA SER A 170 29.86 -12.32 -11.48
C SER A 170 29.21 -12.68 -12.81
N PHE A 171 29.93 -12.54 -13.92
CA PHE A 171 29.50 -12.94 -15.26
C PHE A 171 30.02 -14.34 -15.60
N LEU A 172 29.12 -15.21 -16.05
CA LEU A 172 29.44 -16.55 -16.54
C LEU A 172 29.25 -16.57 -18.05
N VAL A 173 30.35 -16.52 -18.81
CA VAL A 173 30.31 -16.20 -20.23
C VAL A 173 30.41 -17.44 -21.10
N GLY A 174 29.41 -17.66 -21.96
CA GLY A 174 29.43 -18.59 -23.08
C GLY A 174 29.72 -17.87 -24.41
N GLY A 175 30.65 -18.42 -25.18
CA GLY A 175 31.02 -17.88 -26.49
C GLY A 175 32.41 -18.33 -26.94
N THR A 176 32.84 -17.92 -28.13
CA THR A 176 34.22 -18.19 -28.57
C THR A 176 35.22 -17.39 -27.72
N GLU A 177 36.47 -17.87 -27.65
CA GLU A 177 37.55 -17.17 -26.95
C GLU A 177 37.74 -15.73 -27.47
N ASP A 178 37.62 -15.52 -28.78
CA ASP A 178 37.69 -14.18 -29.38
C ASP A 178 36.53 -13.30 -28.90
N SER A 179 35.31 -13.84 -28.87
CA SER A 179 34.13 -13.09 -28.41
C SER A 179 34.21 -12.78 -26.92
N PHE A 180 34.76 -13.68 -26.11
CA PHE A 180 35.04 -13.45 -24.70
C PHE A 180 36.03 -12.29 -24.50
N ARG A 181 37.14 -12.28 -25.25
CA ARG A 181 38.10 -11.17 -25.24
C ARG A 181 37.47 -9.83 -25.64
N LEU A 182 36.55 -9.83 -26.60
CA LEU A 182 35.80 -8.63 -27.01
C LEU A 182 34.80 -8.12 -25.96
N ALA A 183 34.23 -9.04 -25.17
CA ALA A 183 33.26 -8.72 -24.13
C ALA A 183 33.91 -8.21 -22.84
N LEU A 184 35.10 -8.69 -22.51
CA LEU A 184 35.78 -8.45 -21.24
C LEU A 184 35.82 -6.95 -20.85
N PRO A 185 36.17 -6.00 -21.75
CA PRO A 185 36.18 -4.58 -21.42
C PRO A 185 34.80 -4.03 -21.02
N THR A 186 33.71 -4.56 -21.58
CA THR A 186 32.34 -4.15 -21.26
C THR A 186 31.86 -4.77 -19.96
N LEU A 187 32.06 -6.08 -19.80
CA LEU A 187 31.60 -6.81 -18.62
C LEU A 187 32.32 -6.35 -17.34
N SER A 188 33.59 -5.94 -17.45
CA SER A 188 34.40 -5.42 -16.33
C SER A 188 33.90 -4.08 -15.78
N LEU A 189 33.04 -3.38 -16.51
CA LEU A 189 32.40 -2.15 -16.03
C LEU A 189 31.16 -2.45 -15.18
N MET A 190 30.61 -3.65 -15.26
CA MET A 190 29.40 -4.05 -14.52
C MET A 190 29.67 -5.13 -13.46
N GLY A 191 30.83 -5.78 -13.50
CA GLY A 191 31.15 -6.91 -12.65
C GLY A 191 32.61 -6.98 -12.21
N GLN A 192 32.85 -7.76 -11.16
CA GLN A 192 34.18 -8.00 -10.58
C GLN A 192 34.77 -9.35 -10.97
N ARG A 193 33.93 -10.35 -11.26
CA ARG A 193 34.38 -11.70 -11.61
C ARG A 193 33.81 -12.09 -12.96
N ILE A 194 34.66 -12.36 -13.93
CA ILE A 194 34.25 -12.66 -15.30
C ILE A 194 34.90 -13.98 -15.70
N ILE A 195 34.09 -15.01 -15.87
CA ILE A 195 34.54 -16.37 -16.10
C ILE A 195 34.12 -16.79 -17.49
N HIS A 196 35.07 -17.21 -18.34
CA HIS A 196 34.74 -17.89 -19.59
C HIS A 196 34.43 -19.35 -19.29
N CYS A 197 33.19 -19.75 -19.56
CA CYS A 197 32.66 -21.08 -19.24
C CYS A 197 32.77 -22.06 -20.42
N GLY A 198 33.09 -21.58 -21.63
CA GLY A 198 33.17 -22.38 -22.84
C GLY A 198 32.35 -21.78 -23.99
N PRO A 199 31.91 -22.61 -24.98
CA PRO A 199 31.15 -22.12 -26.14
C PRO A 199 29.76 -21.59 -25.75
N SER A 200 29.03 -21.03 -26.71
CA SER A 200 27.69 -20.46 -26.46
C SER A 200 26.76 -21.44 -25.72
N GLY A 201 26.09 -20.90 -24.70
CA GLY A 201 25.25 -21.61 -23.74
C GLY A 201 26.00 -22.24 -22.55
N ALA A 202 27.34 -22.27 -22.54
CA ALA A 202 28.10 -22.84 -21.43
C ALA A 202 28.00 -22.00 -20.15
N GLY A 203 27.93 -20.67 -20.27
CA GLY A 203 27.71 -19.77 -19.13
C GLY A 203 26.37 -20.02 -18.45
N LEU A 204 25.32 -20.19 -19.25
CA LEU A 204 23.98 -20.57 -18.79
C LEU A 204 23.94 -21.95 -18.15
N ALA A 205 24.60 -22.94 -18.74
CA ALA A 205 24.68 -24.28 -18.15
C ALA A 205 25.35 -24.23 -16.76
N ALA A 206 26.48 -23.52 -16.63
CA ALA A 206 27.16 -23.34 -15.35
C ALA A 206 26.27 -22.64 -14.31
N LYS A 207 25.57 -21.57 -14.71
CA LYS A 207 24.60 -20.84 -13.90
C LYS A 207 23.47 -21.74 -13.38
N ILE A 208 22.86 -22.52 -14.26
CA ILE A 208 21.72 -23.40 -13.95
C ILE A 208 22.18 -24.51 -12.98
N CYS A 209 23.34 -25.13 -13.22
CA CYS A 209 23.90 -26.11 -12.29
C CYS A 209 24.17 -25.52 -10.90
N ASN A 210 24.70 -24.31 -10.83
CA ASN A 210 24.92 -23.61 -9.55
C ASN A 210 23.60 -23.37 -8.80
N ASN A 211 22.55 -22.92 -9.50
CA ASN A 211 21.27 -22.62 -8.88
C ASN A 211 20.49 -23.89 -8.50
N LEU A 212 20.66 -24.99 -9.24
CA LEU A 212 20.17 -26.31 -8.84
C LEU A 212 20.75 -26.72 -7.47
N VAL A 213 22.06 -26.58 -7.28
CA VAL A 213 22.72 -26.88 -5.99
C VAL A 213 22.16 -25.98 -4.89
N LEU A 214 22.05 -24.67 -5.14
CA LEU A 214 21.53 -23.73 -4.15
C LEU A 214 20.08 -24.04 -3.76
N GLY A 215 19.21 -24.33 -4.72
CA GLY A 215 17.79 -24.62 -4.46
C GLY A 215 17.62 -25.83 -3.54
N VAL A 216 18.37 -26.90 -3.77
CA VAL A 216 18.36 -28.08 -2.90
C VAL A 216 18.94 -27.77 -1.52
N GLN A 217 20.09 -27.08 -1.46
CA GLN A 217 20.74 -26.75 -0.20
C GLN A 217 19.88 -25.85 0.69
N GLN A 218 19.17 -24.88 0.12
CA GLN A 218 18.32 -23.97 0.89
C GLN A 218 17.19 -24.72 1.61
N ILE A 219 16.59 -25.73 0.95
CA ILE A 219 15.57 -26.59 1.56
C ILE A 219 16.19 -27.45 2.66
N ALA A 220 17.31 -28.12 2.38
CA ALA A 220 17.99 -28.98 3.36
C ALA A 220 18.40 -28.21 4.62
N VAL A 221 18.90 -26.98 4.47
CA VAL A 221 19.23 -26.11 5.61
C VAL A 221 17.96 -25.70 6.37
N ALA A 222 16.87 -25.35 5.69
CA ALA A 222 15.62 -25.01 6.35
C ALA A 222 15.08 -26.18 7.18
N GLU A 223 15.06 -27.38 6.63
CA GLU A 223 14.63 -28.60 7.33
C GLU A 223 15.50 -28.90 8.56
N ALA A 224 16.83 -28.85 8.41
CA ALA A 224 17.75 -29.09 9.51
C ALA A 224 17.60 -28.06 10.64
N MET A 225 17.44 -26.78 10.30
CA MET A 225 17.24 -25.71 11.27
C MET A 225 15.91 -25.86 12.01
N LEU A 226 14.80 -26.13 11.30
CA LEU A 226 13.48 -26.36 11.90
C LEU A 226 13.49 -27.57 12.83
N LEU A 227 14.10 -28.69 12.42
CA LEU A 227 14.24 -29.87 13.26
C LEU A 227 15.03 -29.56 14.54
N GLY A 228 16.15 -28.87 14.42
CA GLY A 228 16.97 -28.51 15.59
C GLY A 228 16.24 -27.56 16.55
N GLN A 229 15.46 -26.59 16.04
CA GLN A 229 14.59 -25.76 16.88
C GLN A 229 13.52 -26.59 17.59
N GLY A 230 12.91 -27.56 16.90
CA GLY A 230 11.95 -28.51 17.49
C GLY A 230 12.56 -29.40 18.58
N LEU A 231 13.88 -29.64 18.53
CA LEU A 231 14.66 -30.33 19.57
C LEU A 231 15.14 -29.39 20.69
N GLY A 232 14.77 -28.11 20.65
CA GLY A 232 15.10 -27.12 21.69
C GLY A 232 16.48 -26.47 21.54
N LEU A 233 17.14 -26.60 20.38
CA LEU A 233 18.40 -25.91 20.13
C LEU A 233 18.16 -24.45 19.75
N ASP A 234 19.01 -23.56 20.28
CA ASP A 234 19.07 -22.17 19.86
C ASP A 234 19.52 -22.06 18.38
N PRO A 235 18.85 -21.24 17.54
CA PRO A 235 19.19 -21.10 16.13
C PRO A 235 20.64 -20.65 15.86
N ALA A 236 21.19 -19.74 16.66
CA ALA A 236 22.55 -19.25 16.48
C ALA A 236 23.57 -20.35 16.80
N VAL A 237 23.33 -21.10 17.88
CA VAL A 237 24.16 -22.25 18.25
C VAL A 237 24.14 -23.31 17.16
N LEU A 238 22.96 -23.69 16.67
CA LEU A 238 22.82 -24.71 15.63
C LEU A 238 23.49 -24.28 14.32
N ALA A 239 23.26 -23.05 13.87
CA ALA A 239 23.91 -22.51 12.68
C ALA A 239 25.44 -22.47 12.83
N SER A 240 25.96 -22.14 14.02
CA SER A 240 27.40 -22.19 14.32
C SER A 240 27.95 -23.62 14.20
N VAL A 241 27.25 -24.62 14.73
CA VAL A 241 27.64 -26.04 14.61
C VAL A 241 27.64 -26.47 13.14
N ILE A 242 26.59 -26.17 12.38
CA ILE A 242 26.50 -26.50 10.95
C ILE A 242 27.66 -25.87 10.18
N ASN A 243 27.93 -24.58 10.42
CA ASN A 243 28.93 -23.80 9.69
C ASN A 243 30.38 -24.12 10.08
N SER A 244 30.61 -24.73 11.24
CA SER A 244 31.95 -25.20 11.66
C SER A 244 32.19 -26.69 11.35
N SER A 245 31.17 -27.39 10.86
CA SER A 245 31.20 -28.83 10.59
C SER A 245 30.95 -29.13 9.10
N THR A 246 30.70 -30.40 8.76
CA THR A 246 30.53 -30.87 7.38
C THR A 246 29.23 -30.45 6.70
N GLY A 247 28.30 -29.83 7.44
CA GLY A 247 27.06 -29.28 6.89
C GLY A 247 27.19 -27.88 6.28
N ALA A 248 28.37 -27.25 6.38
CA ALA A 248 28.58 -25.87 5.97
C ALA A 248 28.36 -25.66 4.46
N CYS A 249 27.52 -24.69 4.11
CA CYS A 249 27.32 -24.22 2.74
C CYS A 249 27.02 -22.73 2.71
N TRP A 250 26.89 -22.15 1.51
CA TRP A 250 26.53 -20.73 1.38
C TRP A 250 25.16 -20.43 1.99
N ALA A 251 24.18 -21.32 1.79
CA ALA A 251 22.84 -21.17 2.37
C ALA A 251 22.86 -21.16 3.90
N SER A 252 23.72 -21.93 4.57
CA SER A 252 23.79 -21.95 6.04
C SER A 252 24.60 -20.80 6.65
N SER A 253 25.62 -20.29 5.94
CA SER A 253 26.61 -19.34 6.46
C SER A 253 26.40 -17.89 6.03
N VAL A 254 25.67 -17.67 4.94
CA VAL A 254 25.42 -16.35 4.36
C VAL A 254 23.92 -16.04 4.25
N ASN A 255 23.10 -17.02 3.86
CA ASN A 255 21.67 -16.84 3.57
C ASN A 255 20.78 -17.80 4.38
N ASN A 256 21.08 -17.94 5.66
CA ASN A 256 20.36 -18.87 6.53
C ASN A 256 18.88 -18.46 6.60
N PRO A 257 17.93 -19.39 6.46
CA PRO A 257 16.51 -19.06 6.39
C PRO A 257 15.86 -18.78 7.76
N VAL A 258 16.56 -18.97 8.88
CA VAL A 258 15.98 -18.80 10.23
C VAL A 258 16.48 -17.51 10.88
N PRO A 259 15.59 -16.65 11.42
CA PRO A 259 16.00 -15.44 12.15
C PRO A 259 16.91 -15.75 13.35
N SER A 260 17.77 -14.80 13.71
CA SER A 260 18.76 -14.89 14.79
C SER A 260 19.83 -15.99 14.61
N SER A 261 19.84 -16.70 13.48
CA SER A 261 20.78 -17.81 13.24
C SER A 261 22.21 -17.36 12.94
N LEU A 262 22.41 -16.13 12.45
CA LEU A 262 23.71 -15.59 12.08
C LEU A 262 24.00 -14.28 12.82
N PRO A 263 24.46 -14.33 14.09
CA PRO A 263 24.77 -13.13 14.87
C PRO A 263 25.73 -12.18 14.14
N GLY A 264 25.39 -10.89 14.10
CA GLY A 264 26.21 -9.85 13.45
C GLY A 264 26.12 -9.84 11.91
N LYS A 265 25.28 -10.68 11.31
CA LYS A 265 24.92 -10.63 9.89
C LYS A 265 23.44 -10.27 9.75
N ALA A 266 23.05 -9.75 8.58
CA ALA A 266 21.68 -9.41 8.26
C ALA A 266 21.22 -10.12 6.96
N PRO A 267 21.14 -11.47 6.94
CA PRO A 267 20.49 -12.19 5.85
C PRO A 267 19.01 -11.78 5.72
N PRO A 268 18.35 -12.10 4.60
CA PRO A 268 16.95 -11.72 4.40
C PRO A 268 16.00 -12.12 5.54
N CYS A 269 16.23 -13.25 6.22
CA CYS A 269 15.38 -13.68 7.33
C CYS A 269 15.34 -12.70 8.52
N GLU A 270 16.32 -11.81 8.68
CA GLU A 270 16.33 -10.76 9.73
C GLU A 270 15.43 -9.56 9.40
N ARG A 271 14.88 -9.52 8.19
CA ARG A 271 14.03 -8.44 7.67
C ARG A 271 12.81 -9.01 6.96
N ASP A 272 12.18 -9.99 7.59
CA ASP A 272 10.98 -10.67 7.08
C ASP A 272 11.12 -11.17 5.63
N TYR A 273 12.32 -11.66 5.30
CA TYR A 273 12.71 -12.19 3.98
C TYR A 273 12.73 -11.14 2.84
N GLU A 274 12.62 -9.85 3.17
CA GLU A 274 12.66 -8.76 2.19
C GLU A 274 14.00 -8.74 1.43
N GLY A 275 13.95 -8.43 0.14
CA GLY A 275 15.14 -8.32 -0.71
C GLY A 275 15.92 -9.64 -0.91
N GLY A 276 15.36 -10.78 -0.51
CA GLY A 276 15.89 -12.11 -0.77
C GLY A 276 15.69 -12.58 -2.22
N PHE A 277 16.27 -13.73 -2.57
CA PHE A 277 16.03 -14.35 -3.88
C PHE A 277 14.64 -15.02 -3.89
N ALA A 278 13.78 -14.57 -4.80
CA ALA A 278 12.38 -14.97 -4.80
C ALA A 278 12.17 -16.45 -5.12
N THR A 279 11.23 -17.09 -4.41
CA THR A 279 10.85 -18.50 -4.56
C THR A 279 10.49 -18.85 -6.00
N SER A 280 9.71 -18.01 -6.66
CA SER A 280 9.38 -18.14 -8.09
C SER A 280 10.57 -18.09 -9.06
N LEU A 281 11.58 -17.28 -8.76
CA LEU A 281 12.80 -17.22 -9.58
C LEU A 281 13.63 -18.48 -9.37
N MET A 282 13.67 -19.00 -8.14
CA MET A 282 14.25 -20.33 -7.89
C MET A 282 13.46 -21.42 -8.62
N LEU A 283 12.13 -21.42 -8.58
CA LEU A 283 11.28 -22.36 -9.33
C LEU A 283 11.58 -22.30 -10.84
N LYS A 284 11.78 -21.10 -11.40
CA LYS A 284 12.19 -20.92 -12.80
C LYS A 284 13.51 -21.63 -13.06
N ASP A 285 14.54 -21.40 -12.24
CA ASP A 285 15.86 -21.98 -12.42
C ASP A 285 15.86 -23.50 -12.22
N MET A 286 15.09 -24.00 -11.25
CA MET A 286 14.85 -25.43 -11.05
C MET A 286 14.13 -26.07 -12.24
N SER A 287 13.19 -25.34 -12.86
CA SER A 287 12.50 -25.80 -14.08
C SER A 287 13.44 -25.85 -15.28
N LEU A 288 14.37 -24.90 -15.42
CA LEU A 288 15.43 -24.95 -16.43
C LEU A 288 16.34 -26.17 -16.24
N ALA A 289 16.77 -26.44 -15.00
CA ALA A 289 17.57 -27.63 -14.68
C ALA A 289 16.82 -28.93 -15.02
N SER A 290 15.54 -29.01 -14.63
CA SER A 290 14.63 -30.14 -14.92
C SER A 290 14.44 -30.37 -16.42
N ASN A 291 14.31 -29.30 -17.22
CA ASN A 291 14.21 -29.39 -18.68
C ASN A 291 15.49 -29.97 -19.30
N ILE A 292 16.66 -29.42 -18.94
CA ILE A 292 17.96 -29.88 -19.43
C ILE A 292 18.19 -31.35 -19.04
N ALA A 293 17.88 -31.70 -17.79
CA ALA A 293 17.98 -33.06 -17.27
C ALA A 293 17.17 -34.06 -18.11
N ARG A 294 15.91 -33.73 -18.44
CA ARG A 294 15.07 -34.55 -19.31
C ARG A 294 15.66 -34.71 -20.71
N GLN A 295 16.11 -33.62 -21.33
CA GLN A 295 16.72 -33.64 -22.67
C GLN A 295 18.02 -34.45 -22.72
N ARG A 296 18.78 -34.48 -21.61
CA ARG A 296 20.05 -35.20 -21.50
C ARG A 296 19.93 -36.57 -20.85
N HIS A 297 18.71 -37.02 -20.53
CA HIS A 297 18.46 -38.27 -19.82
C HIS A 297 19.27 -38.40 -18.51
N SER A 298 19.47 -37.30 -17.80
CA SER A 298 20.21 -37.24 -16.54
C SER A 298 19.23 -37.03 -15.37
N PRO A 299 18.97 -38.04 -14.52
CA PRO A 299 17.96 -37.94 -13.47
C PRO A 299 18.38 -36.96 -12.36
N LEU A 300 17.45 -36.12 -11.91
CA LEU A 300 17.64 -35.16 -10.81
C LEU A 300 16.70 -35.46 -9.64
N PRO A 301 16.88 -36.57 -8.88
CA PRO A 301 15.93 -36.95 -7.83
C PRO A 301 15.70 -35.85 -6.77
N LEU A 302 16.78 -35.24 -6.28
CA LEU A 302 16.68 -34.12 -5.33
C LEU A 302 16.22 -32.82 -6.01
N GLY A 303 16.59 -32.62 -7.28
CA GLY A 303 16.21 -31.43 -8.03
C GLY A 303 14.71 -31.39 -8.35
N GLU A 304 14.12 -32.51 -8.75
CA GLU A 304 12.67 -32.61 -8.98
C GLU A 304 11.90 -32.48 -7.67
N ALA A 305 12.35 -33.12 -6.57
CA ALA A 305 11.73 -32.94 -5.26
C ALA A 305 11.77 -31.46 -4.79
N ALA A 306 12.91 -30.79 -4.95
CA ALA A 306 13.04 -29.37 -4.63
C ALA A 306 12.14 -28.50 -5.53
N LYS A 307 12.09 -28.79 -6.83
CA LYS A 307 11.20 -28.09 -7.78
C LYS A 307 9.73 -28.25 -7.40
N ASP A 308 9.30 -29.46 -7.05
CA ASP A 308 7.93 -29.73 -6.64
C ASP A 308 7.58 -28.97 -5.36
N LEU A 309 8.51 -28.92 -4.39
CA LEU A 309 8.32 -28.13 -3.18
C LEU A 309 8.21 -26.63 -3.48
N TYR A 310 9.12 -26.08 -4.30
CA TYR A 310 9.04 -24.68 -4.73
C TYR A 310 7.75 -24.38 -5.52
N SER A 311 7.30 -25.31 -6.37
CA SER A 311 6.06 -25.20 -7.11
C SER A 311 4.86 -25.17 -6.16
N LYS A 312 4.84 -26.06 -5.17
CA LYS A 312 3.79 -26.11 -4.14
C LYS A 312 3.74 -24.81 -3.36
N VAL A 313 4.88 -24.29 -2.90
CA VAL A 313 4.96 -23.00 -2.21
C VAL A 313 4.45 -21.87 -3.10
N VAL A 314 4.86 -21.81 -4.37
CA VAL A 314 4.37 -20.78 -5.31
C VAL A 314 2.86 -20.88 -5.57
N GLN A 315 2.29 -22.09 -5.58
CA GLN A 315 0.86 -22.31 -5.79
C GLN A 315 0.04 -21.97 -4.54
N GLU A 316 0.49 -22.38 -3.36
CA GLU A 316 -0.20 -22.18 -2.08
C GLU A 316 -0.03 -20.74 -1.54
N ARG A 317 1.05 -20.08 -1.94
CA ARG A 317 1.47 -18.75 -1.49
C ARG A 317 1.91 -17.91 -2.71
N PRO A 318 0.98 -17.56 -3.62
CA PRO A 318 1.29 -16.82 -4.85
C PRO A 318 1.91 -15.44 -4.59
N GLU A 319 1.81 -14.90 -3.38
CA GLU A 319 2.54 -13.72 -2.90
C GLU A 319 4.07 -13.88 -2.90
N PHE A 320 4.61 -15.11 -2.90
CA PHE A 320 6.05 -15.38 -3.02
C PHE A 320 6.56 -15.40 -4.48
N TRP A 321 5.73 -14.95 -5.43
CA TRP A 321 6.05 -14.80 -6.84
C TRP A 321 6.61 -13.38 -7.15
N LEU A 322 7.86 -13.29 -7.62
CA LEU A 322 8.53 -12.07 -8.08
C LEU A 322 9.16 -12.24 -9.49
N GLY A 323 8.64 -13.16 -10.31
CA GLY A 323 9.21 -13.47 -11.63
C GLY A 323 8.16 -13.57 -12.73
N SER A 324 8.11 -12.56 -13.58
CA SER A 324 7.21 -12.35 -14.72
C SER A 324 6.96 -13.57 -15.62
N ARG A 325 5.68 -13.87 -15.88
CA ARG A 325 5.13 -14.33 -17.18
C ARG A 325 3.62 -14.02 -17.27
N PRO A 326 3.08 -13.86 -18.49
CA PRO A 326 1.76 -13.29 -18.71
C PRO A 326 0.69 -14.31 -18.32
N ILE A 327 0.02 -14.05 -17.20
CA ILE A 327 -1.33 -14.55 -17.04
C ILE A 327 -2.14 -13.70 -18.01
N MET A 328 -2.65 -14.31 -19.08
CA MET A 328 -3.81 -13.75 -19.75
C MET A 328 -4.80 -13.46 -18.63
N ALA A 329 -4.97 -12.17 -18.32
CA ALA A 329 -5.94 -11.75 -17.36
C ALA A 329 -7.25 -12.37 -17.81
N ALA A 330 -7.75 -13.35 -17.05
CA ALA A 330 -9.15 -13.26 -16.74
C ALA A 330 -9.25 -11.92 -16.03
N GLU A 331 -9.60 -10.88 -16.79
CA GLU A 331 -9.81 -9.53 -16.27
C GLU A 331 -10.75 -9.68 -15.09
N SER A 332 -10.19 -9.66 -13.88
CA SER A 332 -11.00 -9.42 -12.71
C SER A 332 -11.49 -7.99 -12.90
N THR A 333 -12.78 -7.85 -13.19
CA THR A 333 -13.45 -6.55 -13.30
C THR A 333 -13.49 -5.80 -11.96
N LYS A 334 -13.02 -6.42 -10.87
CA LYS A 334 -13.01 -5.87 -9.52
C LYS A 334 -11.78 -4.97 -9.32
N PRO A 335 -11.96 -3.76 -8.78
CA PRO A 335 -10.86 -2.80 -8.65
C PRO A 335 -9.87 -3.20 -7.56
N SER A 336 -8.64 -2.70 -7.69
CA SER A 336 -7.60 -2.77 -6.65
C SER A 336 -7.70 -1.55 -5.72
N VAL A 337 -7.60 -1.75 -4.41
CA VAL A 337 -7.91 -0.73 -3.39
C VAL A 337 -6.77 -0.52 -2.38
N LEU A 338 -6.51 0.75 -2.05
CA LEU A 338 -5.69 1.19 -0.92
C LEU A 338 -6.55 1.81 0.18
N ILE A 339 -6.29 1.43 1.43
CA ILE A 339 -6.79 2.11 2.63
C ILE A 339 -5.59 2.65 3.40
N PHE A 340 -5.57 3.96 3.66
CA PHE A 340 -4.55 4.61 4.48
C PHE A 340 -5.11 5.05 5.82
N GLY A 341 -4.40 4.71 6.89
CA GLY A 341 -4.75 5.10 8.25
C GLY A 341 -6.05 4.47 8.74
N GLY A 342 -6.61 5.05 9.80
CA GLY A 342 -7.93 4.72 10.33
C GLY A 342 -8.07 3.32 10.91
N LEU A 343 -6.96 2.61 11.18
CA LEU A 343 -7.04 1.29 11.80
C LEU A 343 -7.71 1.36 13.17
N ASN A 344 -7.55 2.46 13.92
CA ASN A 344 -8.23 2.74 15.19
C ASN A 344 -9.63 3.39 15.03
N THR A 345 -10.09 3.62 13.79
CA THR A 345 -11.38 4.25 13.49
C THR A 345 -12.24 3.39 12.56
N CYS A 346 -12.31 3.73 11.28
CA CYS A 346 -13.28 3.18 10.32
C CYS A 346 -12.68 2.19 9.31
N SER A 347 -11.35 2.05 9.22
CA SER A 347 -10.71 1.23 8.18
C SER A 347 -11.05 -0.24 8.30
N ARG A 348 -11.24 -0.72 9.53
CA ARG A 348 -11.64 -2.11 9.80
C ARG A 348 -12.99 -2.45 9.19
N ALA A 349 -13.96 -1.54 9.33
CA ALA A 349 -15.29 -1.74 8.76
C ALA A 349 -15.27 -1.69 7.23
N LEU A 350 -14.46 -0.81 6.65
CA LEU A 350 -14.28 -0.77 5.19
C LEU A 350 -13.61 -2.04 4.68
N ALA A 351 -12.57 -2.53 5.34
CA ALA A 351 -11.94 -3.81 4.99
C ALA A 351 -12.94 -4.98 5.08
N ALA A 352 -13.73 -5.05 6.16
CA ALA A 352 -14.78 -6.06 6.33
C ALA A 352 -15.88 -5.95 5.25
N PHE A 353 -16.19 -4.75 4.79
CA PHE A 353 -17.16 -4.53 3.72
C PHE A 353 -16.62 -4.94 2.35
N LEU A 354 -15.34 -4.68 2.08
CA LEU A 354 -14.69 -5.01 0.81
C LEU A 354 -14.31 -6.49 0.71
N VAL A 355 -13.88 -7.09 1.82
CA VAL A 355 -13.46 -8.49 1.91
C VAL A 355 -14.18 -9.13 3.11
N PRO A 356 -15.48 -9.45 2.97
CA PRO A 356 -16.25 -10.02 4.06
C PRO A 356 -15.73 -11.40 4.45
N LEU A 357 -15.85 -11.74 5.73
CA LEU A 357 -15.47 -13.08 6.22
C LEU A 357 -16.23 -14.18 5.48
N ASN A 358 -17.53 -13.95 5.26
CA ASN A 358 -18.42 -14.81 4.50
C ASN A 358 -18.90 -14.07 3.25
N GLY A 359 -18.60 -14.61 2.07
CA GLY A 359 -18.98 -14.05 0.77
C GLY A 359 -17.79 -13.66 -0.09
N ASP A 360 -18.10 -13.17 -1.30
CA ASP A 360 -17.09 -12.80 -2.29
C ASP A 360 -16.49 -11.42 -2.00
N ALA A 361 -15.16 -11.29 -2.14
CA ALA A 361 -14.49 -10.01 -2.12
C ALA A 361 -15.01 -9.10 -3.23
N LYS A 362 -15.24 -7.82 -2.92
CA LYS A 362 -15.63 -6.76 -3.87
C LYS A 362 -14.46 -6.22 -4.69
N VAL A 363 -13.24 -6.57 -4.28
CA VAL A 363 -11.98 -6.06 -4.80
C VAL A 363 -11.10 -7.21 -5.27
N SER A 364 -10.21 -6.94 -6.23
CA SER A 364 -9.21 -7.92 -6.69
C SER A 364 -7.97 -7.96 -5.80
N HIS A 365 -7.76 -6.87 -5.05
CA HIS A 365 -6.71 -6.71 -4.07
C HIS A 365 -7.05 -5.54 -3.14
N LEU A 366 -6.81 -5.72 -1.85
CA LEU A 366 -6.93 -4.70 -0.82
C LEU A 366 -5.60 -4.57 -0.10
N ARG A 367 -4.99 -3.38 -0.13
CA ARG A 367 -3.87 -3.06 0.75
C ARG A 367 -4.31 -2.06 1.83
N ILE A 368 -3.99 -2.37 3.08
CA ILE A 368 -4.22 -1.53 4.25
C ILE A 368 -2.87 -1.07 4.78
N VAL A 369 -2.70 0.24 4.94
CA VAL A 369 -1.45 0.85 5.39
C VAL A 369 -1.70 1.75 6.59
N ASP A 370 -1.09 1.43 7.73
CA ASP A 370 -1.26 2.19 8.97
C ASP A 370 0.05 2.20 9.79
N LYS A 371 0.16 3.12 10.74
CA LYS A 371 1.30 3.23 11.66
C LYS A 371 1.30 2.12 12.72
N TYR A 372 0.13 1.57 13.05
CA TYR A 372 0.01 0.53 14.06
C TYR A 372 0.54 -0.81 13.55
N SER A 373 1.02 -1.68 14.44
CA SER A 373 1.28 -3.08 14.10
C SER A 373 0.00 -3.88 14.34
N VAL A 374 -0.17 -4.96 13.60
CA VAL A 374 -1.23 -5.97 13.78
C VAL A 374 -0.69 -7.29 14.35
N HIS A 375 0.65 -7.47 14.34
CA HIS A 375 1.33 -8.67 14.86
C HIS A 375 2.64 -8.27 15.58
N PRO A 376 2.65 -8.16 16.93
CA PRO A 376 1.47 -8.08 17.80
C PRO A 376 0.71 -6.76 17.61
N PRO A 377 -0.61 -6.71 17.89
CA PRO A 377 -1.40 -5.51 17.70
C PRO A 377 -0.99 -4.39 18.67
N THR A 378 -0.68 -3.20 18.14
CA THR A 378 -0.38 -1.99 18.95
C THR A 378 -1.56 -1.04 19.07
N THR A 379 -2.71 -1.41 18.50
CA THR A 379 -4.00 -0.76 18.71
C THR A 379 -5.10 -1.83 18.80
N TYR A 380 -6.24 -1.47 19.37
CA TYR A 380 -7.38 -2.37 19.40
C TYR A 380 -7.93 -2.55 17.99
N ILE A 381 -7.97 -3.79 17.50
CA ILE A 381 -8.44 -4.12 16.15
C ILE A 381 -9.64 -5.09 16.11
N GLY A 382 -9.99 -5.71 17.23
CA GLY A 382 -11.04 -6.74 17.31
C GLY A 382 -10.66 -8.05 16.59
N PRO A 383 -11.24 -9.19 17.01
CA PRO A 383 -10.89 -10.52 16.51
C PRO A 383 -11.44 -10.85 15.12
N GLU A 384 -12.46 -10.13 14.64
CA GLU A 384 -12.95 -10.33 13.27
C GLU A 384 -11.99 -9.74 12.25
N PHE A 385 -11.36 -8.62 12.59
CA PHE A 385 -10.40 -7.99 11.69
C PHE A 385 -9.14 -8.84 11.51
N THR A 386 -8.68 -9.56 12.54
CA THR A 386 -7.54 -10.48 12.39
C THR A 386 -7.84 -11.58 11.37
N LYS A 387 -9.06 -12.10 11.34
CA LYS A 387 -9.49 -13.08 10.33
C LYS A 387 -9.62 -12.46 8.92
N ILE A 388 -9.94 -11.16 8.83
CA ILE A 388 -9.94 -10.44 7.54
C ILE A 388 -8.51 -10.27 7.03
N LEU A 389 -7.54 -9.98 7.91
CA LEU A 389 -6.12 -9.87 7.55
C LEU A 389 -5.54 -11.18 7.00
N GLU A 390 -6.12 -12.32 7.36
CA GLU A 390 -5.72 -13.65 6.86
C GLU A 390 -6.27 -13.96 5.45
N LYS A 391 -7.16 -13.11 4.90
CA LYS A 391 -7.74 -13.31 3.57
C LYS A 391 -6.70 -13.05 2.46
N PRO A 392 -6.65 -13.87 1.39
CA PRO A 392 -5.64 -13.75 0.33
C PRO A 392 -5.75 -12.45 -0.48
N GLU A 393 -6.89 -11.78 -0.48
CA GLU A 393 -7.08 -10.49 -1.13
C GLU A 393 -6.42 -9.34 -0.33
N VAL A 394 -6.18 -9.53 0.97
CA VAL A 394 -5.79 -8.49 1.92
C VAL A 394 -4.29 -8.51 2.17
N GLU A 395 -3.65 -7.37 1.97
CA GLU A 395 -2.27 -7.10 2.36
C GLU A 395 -2.27 -6.01 3.42
N TYR A 396 -1.56 -6.24 4.52
CA TYR A 396 -1.31 -5.22 5.53
C TYR A 396 0.14 -4.75 5.46
N ARG A 397 0.35 -3.43 5.53
CA ARG A 397 1.68 -2.83 5.69
C ARG A 397 1.69 -1.87 6.86
N GLN A 398 2.57 -2.13 7.82
CA GLN A 398 2.91 -1.12 8.80
C GLN A 398 3.85 -0.09 8.16
N ALA A 399 3.46 1.18 8.15
CA ALA A 399 4.29 2.24 7.60
C ALA A 399 4.05 3.58 8.31
N ASN A 400 5.12 4.38 8.42
CA ASN A 400 5.00 5.76 8.88
C ASN A 400 4.56 6.68 7.73
N LEU A 401 3.28 7.03 7.71
CA LEU A 401 2.66 7.88 6.68
C LEU A 401 3.06 9.37 6.79
N THR A 402 3.95 9.75 7.71
CA THR A 402 4.58 11.08 7.67
C THR A 402 5.81 11.12 6.76
N VAL A 403 6.25 9.97 6.22
CA VAL A 403 7.46 9.84 5.39
C VAL A 403 7.07 9.63 3.92
N ALA A 404 7.48 10.55 3.05
CA ALA A 404 7.12 10.54 1.63
C ALA A 404 7.54 9.25 0.88
N SER A 405 8.73 8.70 1.18
CA SER A 405 9.19 7.45 0.55
C SER A 405 8.37 6.23 0.99
N ALA A 406 7.89 6.21 2.23
CA ALA A 406 6.99 5.17 2.73
C ALA A 406 5.64 5.23 2.01
N ILE A 407 5.12 6.43 1.75
CA ILE A 407 3.92 6.63 0.92
C ILE A 407 4.15 6.14 -0.50
N GLN A 408 5.24 6.53 -1.16
CA GLN A 408 5.54 6.08 -2.52
C GLN A 408 5.57 4.55 -2.63
N SER A 409 6.27 3.90 -1.69
CA SER A 409 6.31 2.43 -1.60
C SER A 409 4.94 1.80 -1.34
N ALA A 410 4.08 2.46 -0.55
CA ALA A 410 2.73 1.99 -0.29
C ALA A 410 1.84 2.00 -1.54
N PHE A 411 2.06 2.92 -2.48
CA PHE A 411 1.34 2.97 -3.76
C PHE A 411 1.87 1.98 -4.80
N ASP A 412 3.05 1.39 -4.61
CA ASP A 412 3.61 0.43 -5.56
C ASP A 412 2.84 -0.91 -5.50
N PRO A 413 2.13 -1.30 -6.57
CA PRO A 413 1.35 -2.54 -6.56
C PRO A 413 2.28 -3.75 -6.39
N PRO A 414 1.83 -4.84 -5.74
CA PRO A 414 2.56 -6.10 -5.74
C PRO A 414 2.82 -6.56 -7.17
N GLN A 415 3.93 -7.27 -7.38
CA GLN A 415 4.31 -7.73 -8.72
C GLN A 415 3.23 -8.66 -9.30
N GLY A 416 2.64 -8.28 -10.44
CA GLY A 416 1.54 -9.03 -11.08
C GLY A 416 0.13 -8.59 -10.68
N LYS A 417 -0.02 -7.58 -9.82
CA LYS A 417 -1.32 -6.91 -9.54
C LYS A 417 -1.41 -5.60 -10.34
N SER A 418 -2.62 -5.20 -10.68
CA SER A 418 -2.89 -3.90 -11.30
C SER A 418 -2.60 -2.76 -10.34
N GLU A 419 -2.36 -1.57 -10.87
CA GLU A 419 -2.27 -0.35 -10.08
C GLU A 419 -3.53 -0.15 -9.25
N PHE A 420 -3.38 0.51 -8.09
CA PHE A 420 -4.50 0.80 -7.22
C PHE A 420 -5.43 1.82 -7.86
N GLU A 421 -6.69 1.44 -8.02
CA GLU A 421 -7.69 2.27 -8.68
C GLU A 421 -8.37 3.20 -7.68
N TYR A 422 -8.70 2.69 -6.49
CA TYR A 422 -9.37 3.46 -5.44
C TYR A 422 -8.49 3.61 -4.21
N VAL A 423 -8.45 4.83 -3.68
CA VAL A 423 -7.77 5.17 -2.43
C VAL A 423 -8.80 5.66 -1.43
N PHE A 424 -8.77 5.11 -0.23
CA PHE A 424 -9.54 5.56 0.92
C PHE A 424 -8.57 6.13 1.95
N ASP A 425 -8.67 7.44 2.17
CA ASP A 425 -7.82 8.16 3.08
C ASP A 425 -8.57 8.44 4.39
N PHE A 426 -8.30 7.59 5.38
CA PHE A 426 -8.81 7.67 6.75
C PHE A 426 -7.71 8.13 7.72
N THR A 427 -6.63 8.74 7.21
CA THR A 427 -5.56 9.27 8.05
C THR A 427 -5.98 10.50 8.83
N GLY A 428 -5.41 10.69 10.01
CA GLY A 428 -5.62 11.87 10.83
C GLY A 428 -5.70 11.54 12.31
N GLU A 429 -5.36 12.52 13.13
CA GLU A 429 -5.57 12.45 14.58
C GLU A 429 -7.01 12.80 14.90
N VAL A 430 -7.65 12.05 15.80
CA VAL A 430 -9.06 12.23 16.17
C VAL A 430 -9.23 12.66 17.63
N ARG A 431 -8.14 12.68 18.40
CA ARG A 431 -8.15 13.13 19.79
C ARG A 431 -8.03 14.65 19.88
N ASN A 432 -8.87 15.25 20.73
CA ASN A 432 -8.96 16.69 20.92
C ASN A 432 -7.87 17.25 21.85
N ASP A 433 -7.21 16.40 22.63
CA ASP A 433 -6.17 16.76 23.59
C ASP A 433 -4.78 16.99 22.96
N ARG A 434 -4.69 16.98 21.62
CA ARG A 434 -3.42 17.05 20.90
C ARG A 434 -3.10 18.48 20.46
N SER A 435 -1.82 18.83 20.57
CA SER A 435 -1.34 20.16 20.19
C SER A 435 -1.48 20.42 18.69
N GLU A 436 -1.49 21.69 18.31
CA GLU A 436 -1.52 22.14 16.91
C GLU A 436 -0.45 21.45 16.05
N LEU A 437 0.78 21.38 16.55
CA LEU A 437 1.90 20.75 15.84
C LEU A 437 1.65 19.26 15.57
N ILE A 438 1.00 18.55 16.48
CA ILE A 438 0.62 17.16 16.25
C ILE A 438 -0.41 17.09 15.12
N GLN A 439 -1.42 17.95 15.12
CA GLN A 439 -2.43 17.98 14.05
C GLN A 439 -1.82 18.27 12.67
N ILE A 440 -0.87 19.22 12.60
CA ILE A 440 -0.14 19.50 11.36
C ILE A 440 0.58 18.23 10.87
N ASN A 441 1.33 17.57 11.75
CA ASN A 441 2.20 16.46 11.38
C ASN A 441 1.47 15.12 11.16
N THR A 442 0.30 14.92 11.78
CA THR A 442 -0.41 13.63 11.73
C THR A 442 -1.75 13.68 11.01
N THR A 443 -2.28 14.87 10.72
CA THR A 443 -3.52 15.08 9.95
C THR A 443 -3.23 15.77 8.62
N PHE A 444 -2.67 16.98 8.65
CA PHE A 444 -2.50 17.78 7.43
C PHE A 444 -1.39 17.25 6.51
N ALA A 445 -0.20 17.03 7.04
CA ALA A 445 0.96 16.62 6.25
C ALA A 445 0.79 15.22 5.59
N PRO A 446 0.30 14.18 6.29
CA PRO A 446 0.05 12.88 5.66
C PRO A 446 -1.00 12.96 4.55
N ALA A 447 -2.12 13.66 4.79
CA ALA A 447 -3.16 13.86 3.78
C ALA A 447 -2.59 14.53 2.51
N ARG A 448 -1.72 15.54 2.68
CA ARG A 448 -1.05 16.21 1.56
C ARG A 448 -0.19 15.26 0.75
N LEU A 449 0.70 14.54 1.41
CA LEU A 449 1.63 13.64 0.74
C LEU A 449 0.89 12.51 0.01
N LEU A 450 -0.15 11.96 0.63
CA LEU A 450 -1.02 10.94 0.03
C LEU A 450 -1.77 11.48 -1.19
N GLY A 451 -2.36 12.68 -1.09
CA GLY A 451 -3.07 13.31 -2.20
C GLY A 451 -2.16 13.61 -3.40
N LEU A 452 -0.93 14.08 -3.15
CA LEU A 452 0.05 14.36 -4.19
C LEU A 452 0.50 13.07 -4.92
N GLU A 453 0.79 12.02 -4.16
CA GLU A 453 1.18 10.73 -4.77
C GLU A 453 -0.01 10.09 -5.50
N ALA A 454 -1.22 10.16 -4.94
CA ALA A 454 -2.44 9.65 -5.60
C ALA A 454 -2.73 10.37 -6.92
N ALA A 455 -2.57 11.70 -6.97
CA ALA A 455 -2.73 12.47 -8.20
C ALA A 455 -1.68 12.08 -9.25
N LYS A 456 -0.42 11.92 -8.81
CA LYS A 456 0.69 11.46 -9.66
C LYS A 456 0.45 10.06 -10.24
N ARG A 457 -0.16 9.16 -9.47
CA ARG A 457 -0.52 7.79 -9.89
C ARG A 457 -1.81 7.74 -10.71
N GLY A 458 -2.53 8.85 -10.87
CA GLY A 458 -3.75 8.90 -11.67
C GLY A 458 -4.89 8.04 -11.12
N VAL A 459 -5.01 7.91 -9.79
CA VAL A 459 -6.04 7.05 -9.17
C VAL A 459 -7.45 7.46 -9.62
N LYS A 460 -8.30 6.47 -9.88
CA LYS A 460 -9.66 6.70 -10.41
C LYS A 460 -10.58 7.35 -9.37
N ALA A 461 -10.36 7.06 -8.09
CA ALA A 461 -11.07 7.72 -7.00
C ALA A 461 -10.20 7.84 -5.74
N TYR A 462 -10.22 9.02 -5.12
CA TYR A 462 -9.61 9.30 -3.82
C TYR A 462 -10.71 9.77 -2.87
N VAL A 463 -11.11 8.91 -1.93
CA VAL A 463 -12.15 9.21 -0.94
C VAL A 463 -11.49 9.68 0.34
N ARG A 464 -11.69 10.96 0.70
CA ARG A 464 -11.27 11.51 2.00
C ARG A 464 -12.44 11.52 2.96
N ILE A 465 -12.29 10.86 4.10
CA ILE A 465 -13.29 10.97 5.17
C ILE A 465 -13.11 12.27 5.95
N GLN A 466 -14.21 12.83 6.43
CA GLN A 466 -14.22 13.98 7.32
C GLN A 466 -15.12 13.68 8.52
N HIS A 467 -14.50 13.49 9.68
CA HIS A 467 -15.21 13.34 10.96
C HIS A 467 -16.02 14.59 11.33
N PRO A 468 -17.01 14.48 12.24
CA PRO A 468 -17.94 15.57 12.58
C PRO A 468 -17.32 16.68 13.45
N PHE A 469 -16.12 17.14 13.12
CA PHE A 469 -15.39 18.22 13.82
C PHE A 469 -15.85 19.60 13.34
N TYR A 470 -17.17 19.83 13.41
CA TYR A 470 -17.84 21.05 12.96
C TYR A 470 -18.99 21.41 13.89
N GLU A 471 -19.26 22.72 14.00
CA GLU A 471 -20.43 23.22 14.72
C GLU A 471 -21.48 23.76 13.76
N THR A 472 -22.66 23.17 13.79
CA THR A 472 -23.81 23.59 12.99
C THR A 472 -24.76 24.50 13.80
N SER A 473 -25.60 25.27 13.11
CA SER A 473 -26.51 26.23 13.76
C SER A 473 -27.59 25.60 14.66
N GLY A 474 -27.86 24.30 14.48
CA GLY A 474 -28.87 23.55 15.22
C GLY A 474 -30.34 23.87 14.89
N LYS A 475 -30.61 24.86 14.02
CA LYS A 475 -31.98 25.24 13.61
C LYS A 475 -32.49 24.43 12.43
N THR A 476 -31.64 24.28 11.42
CA THR A 476 -31.87 23.51 10.20
C THR A 476 -30.60 22.72 9.88
N PRO A 477 -30.73 21.52 9.32
CA PRO A 477 -29.56 20.73 8.95
C PRO A 477 -28.77 21.37 7.83
N ALA A 478 -27.47 21.46 8.04
CA ALA A 478 -26.55 22.16 7.18
C ALA A 478 -26.29 21.35 5.90
N THR A 479 -26.56 21.99 4.77
CA THR A 479 -26.20 21.50 3.45
C THR A 479 -24.69 21.56 3.21
N GLU A 480 -24.20 20.94 2.14
CA GLU A 480 -22.77 20.98 1.79
C GLU A 480 -22.31 22.36 1.29
N THR A 481 -23.23 23.26 0.95
CA THR A 481 -22.92 24.63 0.50
C THR A 481 -22.86 25.64 1.63
N GLU A 482 -23.36 25.28 2.82
CA GLU A 482 -23.30 26.15 3.98
C GLU A 482 -21.89 26.22 4.55
N ASP A 483 -21.47 27.43 4.90
CA ASP A 483 -20.19 27.70 5.53
C ASP A 483 -20.25 27.31 7.02
N VAL A 484 -19.95 26.03 7.29
CA VAL A 484 -19.97 25.46 8.64
C VAL A 484 -18.59 25.59 9.26
N LYS A 485 -18.52 26.27 10.41
CA LYS A 485 -17.27 26.51 11.11
C LYS A 485 -16.69 25.19 11.66
N PRO A 486 -15.40 24.88 11.40
CA PRO A 486 -14.72 23.76 12.04
C PRO A 486 -14.58 23.96 13.56
N ALA A 487 -14.69 22.87 14.31
CA ALA A 487 -14.62 22.87 15.76
C ALA A 487 -13.15 22.84 16.24
N ASP A 488 -12.73 23.86 17.00
CA ASP A 488 -11.41 23.96 17.63
C ASP A 488 -10.21 23.75 16.67
N THR A 489 -9.01 23.62 17.25
CA THR A 489 -7.76 23.34 16.52
C THR A 489 -7.85 22.05 15.70
N LEU A 490 -8.48 21.00 16.23
CA LEU A 490 -8.66 19.72 15.54
C LEU A 490 -9.44 19.90 14.23
N GLY A 491 -10.64 20.47 14.32
CA GLY A 491 -11.50 20.69 13.15
C GLY A 491 -10.87 21.60 12.12
N ILE A 492 -10.15 22.64 12.56
CA ILE A 492 -9.43 23.55 11.64
C ILE A 492 -8.42 22.77 10.79
N TRP A 493 -7.56 21.93 11.39
CA TRP A 493 -6.56 21.19 10.62
C TRP A 493 -7.13 20.08 9.74
N TRP A 494 -8.21 19.44 10.17
CA TRP A 494 -8.98 18.54 9.29
C TRP A 494 -9.56 19.31 8.09
N HIS A 495 -10.16 20.48 8.32
CA HIS A 495 -10.72 21.32 7.26
C HIS A 495 -9.64 21.83 6.29
N GLU A 496 -8.49 22.28 6.79
CA GLU A 496 -7.38 22.71 5.95
C GLU A 496 -6.82 21.55 5.10
N SER A 497 -6.87 20.30 5.59
CA SER A 497 -6.53 19.14 4.76
C SER A 497 -7.48 18.98 3.56
N LEU A 498 -8.78 19.27 3.73
CA LEU A 498 -9.75 19.23 2.63
C LEU A 498 -9.47 20.33 1.60
N ARG A 499 -9.19 21.55 2.06
CA ARG A 499 -8.80 22.68 1.19
C ARG A 499 -7.57 22.32 0.36
N MET A 500 -6.52 21.86 1.03
CA MET A 500 -5.28 21.48 0.37
C MET A 500 -5.51 20.34 -0.64
N LEU A 501 -6.21 19.26 -0.28
CA LEU A 501 -6.50 18.15 -1.21
C LEU A 501 -7.31 18.61 -2.42
N ALA A 502 -8.32 19.47 -2.20
CA ALA A 502 -9.16 19.99 -3.27
C ALA A 502 -8.39 20.85 -4.27
N SER A 503 -7.26 21.45 -3.85
CA SER A 503 -6.38 22.24 -4.71
C SER A 503 -5.41 21.42 -5.57
N ILE A 504 -5.24 20.12 -5.29
CA ILE A 504 -4.32 19.26 -6.04
C ILE A 504 -4.91 18.96 -7.42
N GLU A 505 -4.22 19.42 -8.46
CA GLU A 505 -4.59 19.14 -9.85
C GLU A 505 -4.43 17.64 -10.17
N GLY A 506 -5.40 17.08 -10.89
CA GLY A 506 -5.40 15.66 -11.27
C GLY A 506 -5.88 14.70 -10.18
N LEU A 507 -6.13 15.16 -8.95
CA LEU A 507 -6.68 14.31 -7.90
C LEU A 507 -8.19 14.12 -8.09
N ASN A 508 -8.63 12.88 -8.32
CA ASN A 508 -10.04 12.48 -8.33
C ASN A 508 -10.62 12.41 -6.91
N LEU A 509 -10.58 13.53 -6.20
CA LEU A 509 -11.01 13.68 -4.81
C LEU A 509 -12.53 13.68 -4.69
N VAL A 510 -13.06 12.90 -3.76
CA VAL A 510 -14.41 13.04 -3.20
C VAL A 510 -14.32 13.07 -1.67
N ILE A 511 -15.02 14.02 -1.05
CA ILE A 511 -15.05 14.22 0.39
C ILE A 511 -16.33 13.62 0.94
N LEU A 512 -16.19 12.76 1.95
CA LEU A 512 -17.30 12.15 2.66
C LEU A 512 -17.33 12.66 4.11
N ARG A 513 -18.23 13.61 4.40
CA ARG A 513 -18.42 14.17 5.75
C ARG A 513 -19.42 13.32 6.52
N ILE A 514 -18.99 12.77 7.65
CA ILE A 514 -19.76 11.76 8.40
C ILE A 514 -20.27 12.31 9.74
N GLY A 515 -21.27 11.63 10.31
CA GLY A 515 -21.73 11.86 11.69
C GLY A 515 -20.87 11.15 12.76
N PHE A 516 -21.35 11.16 14.00
CA PHE A 516 -20.73 10.42 15.10
C PHE A 516 -20.85 8.90 14.86
N VAL A 517 -19.71 8.23 14.74
CA VAL A 517 -19.66 6.82 14.34
C VAL A 517 -20.06 5.91 15.51
N TYR A 518 -20.85 4.87 15.22
CA TYR A 518 -21.12 3.75 16.12
C TYR A 518 -21.14 2.43 15.35
N GLY A 519 -21.05 1.31 16.07
CA GLY A 519 -21.13 -0.03 15.50
C GLY A 519 -20.08 -0.97 16.11
N PRO A 520 -20.11 -2.26 15.74
CA PRO A 520 -19.19 -3.26 16.26
C PRO A 520 -17.72 -2.82 16.20
N TYR A 521 -16.96 -3.15 17.23
CA TYR A 521 -15.53 -2.85 17.36
C TYR A 521 -15.18 -1.34 17.32
N THR A 522 -16.14 -0.43 17.43
CA THR A 522 -15.88 1.01 17.47
C THR A 522 -15.64 1.46 18.92
N ASN A 523 -14.38 1.59 19.34
CA ASN A 523 -14.01 1.96 20.70
C ASN A 523 -13.58 3.45 20.85
N PHE A 524 -13.97 4.30 19.90
CA PHE A 524 -13.60 5.72 19.90
C PHE A 524 -14.84 6.61 19.72
N GLY A 525 -14.70 7.87 20.09
CA GLY A 525 -15.71 8.90 19.88
C GLY A 525 -16.87 8.86 20.87
N ASN A 526 -17.75 9.85 20.76
CA ASN A 526 -18.72 10.19 21.81
C ASN A 526 -19.72 9.06 22.11
N ILE A 527 -20.13 8.27 21.11
CA ILE A 527 -21.14 7.21 21.32
C ILE A 527 -20.56 6.04 22.12
N ALA A 528 -19.31 5.65 21.84
CA ALA A 528 -18.63 4.59 22.59
C ALA A 528 -18.46 4.99 24.07
N SER A 529 -17.95 6.21 24.33
CA SER A 529 -17.80 6.74 25.70
C SER A 529 -19.14 6.83 26.43
N ALA A 530 -20.19 7.32 25.75
CA ALA A 530 -21.53 7.42 26.34
C ALA A 530 -22.11 6.05 26.73
N MET A 531 -21.87 4.99 25.94
CA MET A 531 -22.30 3.63 26.30
C MET A 531 -21.56 3.11 27.54
N THR A 532 -20.24 3.32 27.63
CA THR A 532 -19.46 2.91 28.81
C THR A 532 -19.95 3.63 30.06
N VAL A 533 -20.09 4.96 30.01
CA VAL A 533 -20.54 5.76 31.15
C VAL A 533 -21.98 5.43 31.55
N ALA A 534 -22.90 5.28 30.59
CA ALA A 534 -24.27 4.89 30.91
C ALA A 534 -24.35 3.50 31.58
N SER A 535 -23.46 2.57 31.22
CA SER A 535 -23.38 1.27 31.87
C SER A 535 -22.95 1.37 33.35
N VAL A 536 -22.06 2.32 33.68
CA VAL A 536 -21.66 2.62 35.07
C VAL A 536 -22.84 3.19 35.84
N TYR A 537 -23.56 4.16 35.27
CA TYR A 537 -24.77 4.72 35.92
C TYR A 537 -25.87 3.66 36.11
N GLY A 538 -26.04 2.76 35.15
CA GLY A 538 -26.91 1.59 35.27
C GLY A 538 -26.49 0.65 36.40
N TYR A 539 -25.19 0.35 36.52
CA TYR A 539 -24.64 -0.45 37.62
C TYR A 539 -24.87 0.22 38.98
N MET A 540 -24.61 1.52 39.09
CA MET A 540 -24.80 2.30 40.32
C MET A 540 -26.27 2.59 40.67
N GLN A 541 -27.23 2.24 39.79
CA GLN A 541 -28.65 2.59 39.92
C GLN A 541 -28.87 4.11 40.11
N LYS A 542 -28.09 4.94 39.41
CA LYS A 542 -28.19 6.40 39.43
C LYS A 542 -28.60 6.94 38.06
N PRO A 543 -29.37 8.03 37.98
CA PRO A 543 -29.67 8.68 36.71
C PRO A 543 -28.41 9.26 36.08
N MET A 544 -28.27 9.09 34.75
CA MET A 544 -27.22 9.75 33.97
C MET A 544 -27.67 11.19 33.65
N LYS A 545 -27.06 12.17 34.31
CA LYS A 545 -27.42 13.60 34.14
C LYS A 545 -26.53 14.29 33.11
N SER A 546 -27.13 15.06 32.21
CA SER A 546 -26.43 15.94 31.27
C SER A 546 -26.27 17.36 31.83
N MET A 547 -25.10 17.97 31.62
CA MET A 547 -24.80 19.37 31.93
C MET A 547 -25.49 20.35 30.97
N TRP A 548 -25.97 19.87 29.82
CA TRP A 548 -26.51 20.70 28.76
C TRP A 548 -28.03 20.58 28.72
N SER A 549 -28.72 21.72 28.65
CA SER A 549 -30.19 21.78 28.62
C SER A 549 -30.82 20.84 27.57
N PRO A 550 -32.07 20.39 27.76
CA PRO A 550 -32.81 19.47 26.87
C PRO A 550 -33.13 20.01 25.47
N GLY A 551 -32.48 21.08 25.00
CA GLY A 551 -32.64 21.60 23.66
C GLY A 551 -32.47 20.51 22.60
N LYS A 552 -33.25 20.61 21.51
CA LYS A 552 -33.20 19.68 20.36
C LYS A 552 -31.96 19.95 19.50
N ASN A 553 -30.77 19.85 20.10
CA ASN A 553 -29.52 19.99 19.38
C ASN A 553 -29.30 18.72 18.55
N PRO A 554 -29.22 18.81 17.22
CA PRO A 554 -28.95 17.65 16.38
C PRO A 554 -27.57 17.08 16.71
N THR A 555 -27.53 15.75 16.79
CA THR A 555 -26.31 14.96 17.01
C THR A 555 -26.38 13.79 16.05
N ASN A 556 -26.16 14.05 14.76
CA ASN A 556 -26.21 12.99 13.76
C ASN A 556 -25.18 11.91 14.07
N SER A 557 -25.65 10.68 14.17
CA SER A 557 -24.84 9.47 14.30
C SER A 557 -24.84 8.69 13.00
N ILE A 558 -23.84 7.85 12.75
CA ILE A 558 -23.79 7.00 11.55
C ILE A 558 -23.20 5.63 11.91
N HIS A 559 -23.81 4.56 11.40
CA HIS A 559 -23.29 3.23 11.62
C HIS A 559 -22.01 3.01 10.80
N VAL A 560 -21.02 2.33 11.37
CA VAL A 560 -19.69 2.14 10.75
C VAL A 560 -19.76 1.37 9.43
N VAL A 561 -20.73 0.45 9.28
CA VAL A 561 -21.01 -0.25 8.02
C VAL A 561 -21.49 0.72 6.93
N ASP A 562 -22.26 1.73 7.29
CA ASP A 562 -22.70 2.74 6.33
C ASP A 562 -21.59 3.70 5.95
N VAL A 563 -20.67 4.01 6.86
CA VAL A 563 -19.42 4.72 6.51
C VAL A 563 -18.67 3.95 5.43
N ALA A 564 -18.50 2.63 5.59
CA ALA A 564 -17.86 1.78 4.60
C ALA A 564 -18.61 1.74 3.25
N GLY A 565 -19.92 1.49 3.29
CA GLY A 565 -20.75 1.42 2.09
C GLY A 565 -20.85 2.75 1.34
N GLY A 566 -20.98 3.85 2.08
CA GLY A 566 -21.04 5.21 1.52
C GLY A 566 -19.70 5.63 0.92
N ALA A 567 -18.58 5.31 1.57
CA ALA A 567 -17.25 5.54 1.01
C ALA A 567 -17.08 4.77 -0.31
N TRP A 568 -17.45 3.48 -0.33
CA TRP A 568 -17.40 2.66 -1.53
C TRP A 568 -18.29 3.20 -2.66
N ALA A 569 -19.51 3.64 -2.34
CA ALA A 569 -20.42 4.22 -3.32
C ALA A 569 -19.85 5.53 -3.93
N CYS A 570 -19.27 6.39 -3.09
CA CYS A 570 -18.58 7.61 -3.54
C CYS A 570 -17.37 7.29 -4.43
N ALA A 571 -16.59 6.25 -4.11
CA ALA A 571 -15.46 5.83 -4.94
C ALA A 571 -15.92 5.41 -6.34
N ASN A 572 -16.94 4.54 -6.43
CA ASN A 572 -17.49 4.11 -7.71
C ASN A 572 -18.08 5.29 -8.51
N TRP A 573 -18.79 6.19 -7.83
CA TRP A 573 -19.33 7.39 -8.45
C TRP A 573 -18.22 8.27 -9.03
N MET A 574 -17.19 8.59 -8.24
CA MET A 574 -16.06 9.39 -8.69
C MET A 574 -15.32 8.74 -9.87
N ALA A 575 -15.05 7.44 -9.78
CA ALA A 575 -14.36 6.69 -10.84
C ALA A 575 -15.09 6.72 -12.18
N ASN A 576 -16.43 6.77 -12.16
CA ASN A 576 -17.25 6.86 -13.36
C ASN A 576 -17.33 8.29 -13.93
N GLN A 577 -17.31 9.32 -13.07
CA GLN A 577 -17.46 10.73 -13.50
C GLN A 577 -16.13 11.37 -13.90
N GLY A 578 -15.07 11.12 -13.12
CA GLY A 578 -13.83 11.89 -13.10
C GLY A 578 -13.99 13.28 -12.46
N ARG A 579 -12.87 13.85 -11.96
CA ARG A 579 -12.89 15.09 -11.16
C ARG A 579 -13.64 16.26 -11.79
N LYS A 580 -13.35 16.59 -13.06
CA LYS A 580 -13.92 17.78 -13.74
C LYS A 580 -15.45 17.73 -13.87
N ALA A 581 -16.01 16.55 -14.12
CA ALA A 581 -17.47 16.38 -14.20
C ALA A 581 -18.08 16.36 -12.80
N ALA A 582 -17.43 15.65 -11.87
CA ALA A 582 -17.85 15.58 -10.47
C ALA A 582 -17.93 16.97 -9.80
N ASP A 583 -16.97 17.86 -10.08
CA ASP A 583 -16.98 19.24 -9.58
C ASP A 583 -18.19 20.05 -10.09
N LYS A 584 -18.66 19.79 -11.31
CA LYS A 584 -19.86 20.47 -11.84
C LYS A 584 -21.15 19.93 -11.22
N ILE A 585 -21.19 18.64 -10.89
CA ILE A 585 -22.37 17.96 -10.37
C ILE A 585 -22.51 18.23 -8.87
N ALA A 586 -21.42 18.12 -8.11
CA ALA A 586 -21.43 18.10 -6.66
C ALA A 586 -20.34 18.97 -6.01
N GLY A 587 -19.58 19.75 -6.79
CA GLY A 587 -18.53 20.60 -6.25
C GLY A 587 -19.04 21.67 -5.29
N VAL A 588 -18.38 21.79 -4.14
CA VAL A 588 -18.60 22.85 -3.16
C VAL A 588 -17.31 23.59 -2.91
N LYS A 589 -17.40 24.89 -2.66
CA LYS A 589 -16.26 25.70 -2.25
C LYS A 589 -15.90 25.36 -0.81
N ILE A 590 -14.61 25.24 -0.53
CA ILE A 590 -14.10 24.96 0.81
C ILE A 590 -13.41 26.24 1.32
N PRO A 591 -14.08 27.04 2.18
CA PRO A 591 -13.60 28.35 2.61
C PRO A 591 -12.47 28.27 3.62
N PHE A 592 -11.72 29.35 3.81
CA PHE A 592 -10.65 29.41 4.81
C PHE A 592 -11.17 29.72 6.22
N HIS A 593 -10.71 28.98 7.23
CA HIS A 593 -11.09 29.18 8.64
C HIS A 593 -9.92 29.29 9.61
N ASN A 594 -8.68 29.20 9.14
CA ASN A 594 -7.50 29.24 10.00
C ASN A 594 -6.97 30.68 10.20
N ASP A 595 -5.92 30.84 11.00
CA ASP A 595 -5.15 32.08 11.06
C ASP A 595 -4.34 32.26 9.77
N LYS A 596 -4.42 33.45 9.17
CA LYS A 596 -3.69 33.82 7.95
C LYS A 596 -2.17 33.70 8.11
N SER A 597 -1.64 33.81 9.33
CA SER A 597 -0.22 33.58 9.63
C SER A 597 0.23 32.17 9.22
N LYS A 598 -0.63 31.16 9.43
CA LYS A 598 -0.32 29.74 9.20
C LYS A 598 -0.01 29.39 7.76
N VAL A 599 -0.59 30.12 6.80
CA VAL A 599 -0.32 29.94 5.36
C VAL A 599 1.18 30.05 5.04
N LYS A 600 1.93 30.85 5.79
CA LYS A 600 3.38 30.99 5.61
C LYS A 600 4.21 30.04 6.48
N GLU A 601 3.64 29.58 7.60
CA GLU A 601 4.33 28.75 8.59
C GLU A 601 4.31 27.26 8.22
N VAL A 602 3.26 26.79 7.54
CA VAL A 602 3.05 25.38 7.28
C VAL A 602 3.19 25.07 5.79
N GLU A 603 4.13 24.19 5.48
CA GLU A 603 4.43 23.79 4.10
C GLU A 603 3.21 23.16 3.42
N GLY A 604 2.87 23.66 2.23
CA GLY A 604 1.78 23.13 1.41
C GLY A 604 0.39 23.63 1.77
N MET A 605 0.26 24.57 2.71
CA MET A 605 -0.97 25.34 2.85
C MET A 605 -1.22 26.18 1.61
N ILE A 606 -2.51 26.29 1.24
CA ILE A 606 -2.94 27.14 0.13
C ILE A 606 -3.25 28.56 0.62
N PRO A 607 -3.15 29.58 -0.24
CA PRO A 607 -3.53 30.94 0.08
C PRO A 607 -4.93 31.06 0.72
N HIS A 608 -5.08 31.97 1.67
CA HIS A 608 -6.33 32.18 2.41
C HIS A 608 -7.49 32.71 1.55
N ASP A 609 -7.18 33.33 0.42
CA ASP A 609 -8.11 33.86 -0.57
C ASP A 609 -8.51 32.81 -1.63
N GLN A 610 -7.81 31.68 -1.68
CA GLN A 610 -8.14 30.57 -2.58
C GLN A 610 -9.20 29.66 -1.94
N ASN A 611 -10.36 29.53 -2.58
CA ASN A 611 -11.44 28.66 -2.13
C ASN A 611 -11.60 27.50 -3.12
N PRO A 612 -10.82 26.41 -2.98
CA PRO A 612 -10.84 25.30 -3.90
C PRO A 612 -12.21 24.61 -3.88
N VAL A 613 -12.54 23.96 -4.99
CA VAL A 613 -13.82 23.28 -5.18
C VAL A 613 -13.58 21.77 -5.23
N ALA A 614 -14.33 21.00 -4.46
CA ALA A 614 -14.34 19.54 -4.58
C ALA A 614 -15.74 18.97 -4.31
N PRO A 615 -16.06 17.77 -4.82
CA PRO A 615 -17.30 17.08 -4.51
C PRO A 615 -17.32 16.71 -3.03
N LEU A 616 -18.32 17.20 -2.31
CA LEU A 616 -18.55 16.89 -0.90
C LEU A 616 -19.96 16.34 -0.74
N PHE A 617 -20.05 15.26 0.03
CA PHE A 617 -21.29 14.61 0.41
C PHE A 617 -21.36 14.42 1.92
N ASN A 618 -22.51 14.76 2.50
CA ASN A 618 -22.83 14.42 3.88
C ASN A 618 -23.40 13.00 3.96
N LEU A 619 -22.83 12.19 4.84
CA LEU A 619 -23.30 10.85 5.16
C LEU A 619 -23.72 10.78 6.62
N VAL A 620 -24.99 11.10 6.82
CA VAL A 620 -25.71 11.02 8.10
C VAL A 620 -27.15 10.54 7.83
N PRO A 621 -27.89 9.98 8.78
CA PRO A 621 -29.33 9.77 8.65
C PRO A 621 -30.07 11.12 8.75
N TYR A 622 -30.79 11.53 7.69
CA TYR A 622 -31.53 12.79 7.64
C TYR A 622 -32.61 12.86 6.53
N PHE A 623 -33.80 13.44 6.83
CA PHE A 623 -34.91 13.63 5.86
C PHE A 623 -35.16 15.10 5.54
N ARG A 624 -35.44 15.40 4.27
CA ARG A 624 -36.12 16.63 3.85
C ARG A 624 -37.52 16.29 3.32
N LEU A 625 -38.56 16.84 3.96
CA LEU A 625 -39.94 16.71 3.50
C LEU A 625 -40.13 17.50 2.19
N ILE A 626 -40.22 16.81 1.04
CA ILE A 626 -40.58 17.45 -0.23
C ILE A 626 -42.10 17.59 -0.27
N LEU A 627 -42.59 18.82 -0.13
CA LEU A 627 -43.99 19.17 -0.35
C LEU A 627 -44.30 19.08 -1.85
N HIS A 628 -45.12 18.11 -2.26
CA HIS A 628 -45.94 18.24 -3.45
C HIS A 628 -47.36 17.69 -3.17
N THR A 629 -48.30 18.64 -3.06
CA THR A 629 -49.76 18.52 -3.30
C THR A 629 -50.57 17.40 -2.63
N LEU A 630 -51.38 17.83 -1.64
CA LEU A 630 -52.74 17.38 -1.29
C LEU A 630 -52.95 15.90 -0.87
N PHE A 631 -53.47 15.77 0.36
CA PHE A 631 -54.13 14.63 1.03
C PHE A 631 -53.30 13.69 1.94
N THR A 632 -53.58 13.88 3.24
CA THR A 632 -53.66 12.89 4.36
C THR A 632 -52.39 12.19 4.88
N ASN A 633 -51.93 12.71 6.02
CA ASN A 633 -51.38 12.03 7.22
C ASN A 633 -51.11 10.52 7.14
N PHE A 634 -49.84 10.14 6.93
CA PHE A 634 -49.21 8.99 7.56
C PHE A 634 -47.70 9.30 7.74
N TYR A 635 -47.28 9.56 8.98
CA TYR A 635 -45.87 9.71 9.37
C TYR A 635 -45.28 8.31 9.68
N LYS A 636 -44.35 7.80 8.86
CA LYS A 636 -43.46 6.63 9.15
C LYS A 636 -42.14 6.79 8.33
N VAL A 637 -41.05 7.38 8.87
CA VAL A 637 -39.76 6.81 9.42
C VAL A 637 -39.02 5.87 8.41
N ASP A 638 -37.74 5.99 8.01
CA ASP A 638 -36.48 6.40 8.68
C ASP A 638 -35.69 7.54 8.01
N ASP A 639 -34.69 8.03 8.75
CA ASP A 639 -34.14 9.39 8.83
C ASP A 639 -34.21 9.85 10.30
N SER A 640 -33.42 9.17 11.15
CA SER A 640 -33.60 9.12 12.62
C SER A 640 -33.58 10.46 13.39
N ASN A 641 -33.12 11.56 12.77
CA ASN A 641 -33.05 12.92 13.36
C ASN A 641 -32.53 12.93 14.82
N SER A 642 -31.50 12.12 15.07
CA SER A 642 -30.93 11.91 16.40
C SER A 642 -30.54 13.25 17.04
N THR A 643 -31.01 13.45 18.27
CA THR A 643 -30.68 14.58 19.14
C THR A 643 -29.92 14.09 20.36
N LEU A 644 -29.24 14.99 21.06
CA LEU A 644 -28.60 14.69 22.35
C LEU A 644 -29.56 13.93 23.29
N VAL A 645 -30.82 14.37 23.36
CA VAL A 645 -31.84 13.79 24.26
C VAL A 645 -32.26 12.40 23.80
N SER A 646 -32.53 12.20 22.50
CA SER A 646 -32.96 10.89 22.00
C SER A 646 -31.84 9.86 22.13
N THR A 647 -30.62 10.21 21.72
CA THR A 647 -29.45 9.33 21.83
C THR A 647 -29.15 8.99 23.29
N GLY A 648 -29.11 9.99 24.17
CA GLY A 648 -28.86 9.79 25.60
C GLY A 648 -29.93 8.89 26.26
N LYS A 649 -31.21 9.10 25.94
CA LYS A 649 -32.30 8.25 26.44
C LYS A 649 -32.23 6.81 25.93
N THR A 650 -31.93 6.61 24.64
CA THR A 650 -31.79 5.28 24.04
C THR A 650 -30.66 4.50 24.73
N ILE A 651 -29.51 5.14 24.96
CA ILE A 651 -28.38 4.52 25.66
C ILE A 651 -28.70 4.24 27.14
N ALA A 652 -29.18 5.25 27.87
CA ALA A 652 -29.50 5.12 29.29
C ALA A 652 -30.51 4.00 29.56
N SER A 653 -31.60 3.96 28.79
CA SER A 653 -32.65 2.94 28.95
C SER A 653 -32.16 1.53 28.63
N PHE A 654 -31.20 1.37 27.72
CA PHE A 654 -30.59 0.07 27.42
C PHE A 654 -29.86 -0.51 28.64
N PHE A 655 -29.19 0.36 29.42
CA PHE A 655 -28.47 -0.03 30.64
C PHE A 655 -29.32 0.07 31.92
N GLY A 656 -30.64 0.24 31.81
CA GLY A 656 -31.53 0.28 32.97
C GLY A 656 -31.41 1.55 33.82
N THR A 657 -30.94 2.66 33.23
CA THR A 657 -30.91 3.99 33.87
C THR A 657 -31.75 5.02 33.09
N THR A 658 -31.91 6.23 33.65
CA THR A 658 -32.61 7.36 33.04
C THR A 658 -31.62 8.41 32.56
N PHE A 659 -32.02 9.17 31.52
CA PHE A 659 -31.25 10.33 31.05
C PHE A 659 -31.94 11.62 31.51
N GLU A 660 -31.29 12.34 32.42
CA GLU A 660 -31.82 13.50 33.14
C GLU A 660 -30.95 14.75 32.92
N PHE A 661 -31.37 15.88 33.48
CA PHE A 661 -30.66 17.16 33.38
C PHE A 661 -30.42 17.73 34.77
N PHE A 662 -29.28 18.37 34.96
CA PHE A 662 -29.04 19.15 36.18
C PHE A 662 -30.04 20.32 36.27
N ASN A 663 -30.52 20.60 37.47
CA ASN A 663 -31.37 21.77 37.72
C ASN A 663 -30.53 23.07 37.69
N LEU A 664 -31.18 24.22 37.67
CA LEU A 664 -30.52 25.52 37.46
C LEU A 664 -29.45 25.87 38.52
N VAL A 665 -29.61 25.35 39.75
CA VAL A 665 -28.68 25.54 40.87
C VAL A 665 -27.51 24.56 40.74
N GLU A 666 -27.79 23.28 40.47
CA GLU A 666 -26.79 22.26 40.17
C GLU A 666 -25.91 22.71 38.99
N SER A 667 -26.52 23.12 37.86
CA SER A 667 -25.80 23.61 36.67
C SER A 667 -24.96 24.87 36.92
N ALA A 668 -25.31 25.69 37.91
CA ALA A 668 -24.53 26.86 38.28
C ALA A 668 -23.30 26.46 39.11
N VAL A 669 -23.46 25.52 40.06
CA VAL A 669 -22.35 24.97 40.86
C VAL A 669 -21.34 24.25 39.96
N PHE A 670 -21.81 23.43 39.01
CA PHE A 670 -20.98 22.70 38.04
C PHE A 670 -20.14 23.60 37.10
N LYS A 671 -20.50 24.89 36.96
CA LYS A 671 -19.72 25.84 36.14
C LYS A 671 -18.53 26.46 36.87
N PHE A 672 -18.45 26.30 38.20
CA PHE A 672 -17.45 26.94 39.05
C PHE A 672 -16.44 25.98 39.69
N MET A 673 -16.61 24.67 39.52
CA MET A 673 -15.66 23.65 39.97
C MET A 673 -14.74 23.25 38.81
N ASP A 674 -13.50 22.83 39.11
CA ASP A 674 -12.55 22.23 38.16
C ASP A 674 -12.96 20.76 37.84
N ASP A 675 -14.26 20.55 37.58
CA ASP A 675 -15.10 19.34 37.72
C ASP A 675 -14.78 18.15 36.80
N LEU A 676 -13.83 18.29 35.87
CA LEU A 676 -13.51 17.22 34.94
C LEU A 676 -12.90 16.01 35.64
N GLU A 677 -12.12 16.22 36.69
CA GLU A 677 -11.48 15.13 37.43
C GLU A 677 -12.49 14.41 38.34
N ASP A 678 -13.31 15.13 39.09
CA ASP A 678 -14.31 14.55 40.02
C ASP A 678 -15.38 13.71 39.28
N ILE A 679 -15.87 14.18 38.13
CA ILE A 679 -16.83 13.42 37.32
C ILE A 679 -16.18 12.13 36.79
N ASN A 680 -14.94 12.24 36.31
CA ASN A 680 -14.21 11.09 35.77
C ASN A 680 -13.79 10.11 36.86
N GLU A 681 -13.52 10.56 38.09
CA GLU A 681 -13.23 9.69 39.23
C GLU A 681 -14.41 8.74 39.46
N GLN A 682 -15.63 9.26 39.55
CA GLN A 682 -16.83 8.42 39.69
C GLN A 682 -17.00 7.43 38.52
N HIS A 683 -16.77 7.88 37.29
CA HIS A 683 -16.92 7.03 36.10
C HIS A 683 -15.88 5.90 36.07
N VAL A 684 -14.62 6.23 36.33
CA VAL A 684 -13.49 5.29 36.29
C VAL A 684 -13.53 4.31 37.47
N GLU A 685 -13.87 4.78 38.67
CA GLU A 685 -14.05 3.92 39.85
C GLU A 685 -15.16 2.89 39.63
N GLY A 686 -16.36 3.34 39.22
CA GLY A 686 -17.48 2.46 38.97
C GLY A 686 -17.20 1.47 37.83
N TRP A 687 -16.51 1.91 36.77
CA TRP A 687 -16.06 1.02 35.71
C TRP A 687 -15.06 -0.03 36.21
N THR A 688 -14.09 0.38 37.03
CA THR A 688 -13.09 -0.53 37.61
C THR A 688 -13.75 -1.59 38.50
N GLU A 689 -14.73 -1.20 39.31
CA GLU A 689 -15.52 -2.12 40.13
C GLU A 689 -16.28 -3.14 39.26
N MET A 690 -16.93 -2.68 38.19
CA MET A 690 -17.64 -3.56 37.24
C MET A 690 -16.70 -4.57 36.57
N LEU A 691 -15.48 -4.18 36.21
CA LEU A 691 -14.48 -5.08 35.62
C LEU A 691 -14.00 -6.14 36.62
N GLN A 692 -13.77 -5.75 37.89
CA GLN A 692 -13.37 -6.67 38.97
C GLN A 692 -14.48 -7.65 39.33
N ASN A 693 -15.73 -7.19 39.36
CA ASN A 693 -16.91 -7.99 39.70
C ASN A 693 -17.47 -8.80 38.51
N SER A 694 -16.93 -8.61 37.31
CA SER A 694 -17.29 -9.42 36.15
C SER A 694 -16.94 -10.90 36.39
N ASN A 695 -17.69 -11.82 35.80
CA ASN A 695 -17.38 -13.24 35.83
C ASN A 695 -17.15 -13.79 34.40
N PRO A 696 -15.90 -14.16 34.04
CA PRO A 696 -14.66 -13.99 34.81
C PRO A 696 -14.26 -12.50 34.97
N PRO A 697 -13.39 -12.15 35.95
CA PRO A 697 -12.87 -10.80 36.10
C PRO A 697 -12.08 -10.35 34.87
N ILE A 698 -12.24 -9.09 34.47
CA ILE A 698 -11.59 -8.53 33.29
C ILE A 698 -10.37 -7.74 33.74
N THR A 699 -9.17 -8.21 33.36
CA THR A 699 -7.90 -7.58 33.76
C THR A 699 -7.37 -6.57 32.73
N SER A 700 -7.92 -6.57 31.52
CA SER A 700 -7.54 -5.65 30.43
C SER A 700 -8.73 -5.40 29.50
N THR A 701 -8.97 -4.14 29.17
CA THR A 701 -10.02 -3.73 28.23
C THR A 701 -9.56 -2.53 27.40
N PRO A 702 -9.92 -2.44 26.10
CA PRO A 702 -9.63 -1.28 25.26
C PRO A 702 -10.64 -0.14 25.47
N LEU A 703 -11.58 -0.30 26.39
CA LEU A 703 -12.66 0.64 26.69
C LEU A 703 -12.32 1.44 27.94
N THR A 704 -12.79 2.68 27.98
CA THR A 704 -12.64 3.56 29.13
C THR A 704 -13.95 4.26 29.44
N ALA A 705 -14.21 4.44 30.73
CA ALA A 705 -15.28 5.31 31.22
C ALA A 705 -14.82 6.76 31.39
N TYR A 706 -13.55 7.07 31.08
CA TYR A 706 -13.03 8.42 31.07
C TYR A 706 -13.61 9.22 29.89
N MET A 707 -14.13 10.41 30.16
CA MET A 707 -14.57 11.39 29.20
C MET A 707 -13.64 12.60 29.21
N ASP A 708 -13.03 12.90 28.07
CA ASP A 708 -12.26 14.13 27.92
C ASP A 708 -13.19 15.37 27.87
N LYS A 709 -12.58 16.56 27.98
CA LYS A 709 -13.30 17.84 27.92
C LYS A 709 -14.21 17.95 26.69
N TYR A 710 -13.72 17.52 25.53
CA TYR A 710 -14.50 17.57 24.30
C TYR A 710 -15.73 16.67 24.41
N THR A 711 -15.60 15.44 24.88
CA THR A 711 -16.70 14.47 24.98
C THR A 711 -17.81 14.95 25.93
N LEU A 712 -17.45 15.72 26.96
CA LEU A 712 -18.38 16.35 27.90
C LEU A 712 -19.01 17.65 27.39
N ASP A 713 -18.42 18.27 26.36
CA ASP A 713 -18.91 19.52 25.79
C ASP A 713 -20.16 19.34 24.91
N LYS A 714 -20.82 20.45 24.61
CA LYS A 714 -22.01 20.48 23.78
C LYS A 714 -21.65 20.46 22.30
N HIS A 715 -21.94 19.34 21.63
CA HIS A 715 -21.79 19.23 20.18
C HIS A 715 -23.12 19.41 19.45
N VAL A 716 -23.12 20.21 18.38
CA VAL A 716 -24.28 20.44 17.51
C VAL A 716 -23.92 20.08 16.08
N VAL A 717 -24.27 18.86 15.66
CA VAL A 717 -23.95 18.30 14.34
C VAL A 717 -25.23 17.86 13.66
N GLY A 718 -25.74 18.72 12.77
CA GLY A 718 -26.90 18.50 11.92
C GLY A 718 -26.56 18.69 10.45
N PHE A 719 -26.42 17.62 9.67
CA PHE A 719 -26.14 17.69 8.24
C PHE A 719 -27.30 17.15 7.39
N ASP A 720 -27.49 17.74 6.20
CA ASP A 720 -28.44 17.26 5.20
C ASP A 720 -27.78 16.21 4.30
N ASN A 721 -28.38 15.02 4.15
CA ASN A 721 -27.84 13.92 3.33
C ASN A 721 -28.50 13.78 1.94
N SER A 722 -29.38 14.70 1.55
CA SER A 722 -30.21 14.54 0.35
C SER A 722 -29.32 14.39 -0.89
N LYS A 723 -28.21 15.13 -0.91
CA LYS A 723 -27.25 15.14 -2.00
C LYS A 723 -26.61 13.76 -2.28
N ILE A 724 -26.21 13.00 -1.24
CA ILE A 724 -25.63 11.66 -1.46
C ILE A 724 -26.69 10.66 -1.94
N LYS A 725 -27.93 10.79 -1.46
CA LYS A 725 -29.06 9.96 -1.89
C LYS A 725 -29.42 10.23 -3.35
N GLU A 726 -29.45 11.50 -3.77
CA GLU A 726 -29.86 11.91 -5.12
C GLU A 726 -28.77 11.69 -6.18
N ILE A 727 -27.51 12.05 -5.85
CA ILE A 727 -26.42 12.07 -6.83
C ILE A 727 -25.66 10.74 -6.87
N VAL A 728 -25.35 10.15 -5.71
CA VAL A 728 -24.60 8.89 -5.60
C VAL A 728 -25.56 7.69 -5.57
N GLY A 729 -26.81 7.89 -5.12
CA GLY A 729 -27.79 6.80 -5.00
C GLY A 729 -27.59 5.93 -3.76
N TYR A 730 -26.76 6.34 -2.80
CA TYR A 730 -26.48 5.54 -1.61
C TYR A 730 -27.65 5.60 -0.62
N LYS A 731 -28.09 4.43 -0.15
CA LYS A 731 -29.11 4.27 0.89
C LYS A 731 -28.49 3.62 2.12
N LEU A 732 -28.79 4.17 3.29
CA LEU A 732 -28.29 3.63 4.56
C LEU A 732 -28.86 2.23 4.79
N SER A 733 -27.97 1.31 5.16
CA SER A 733 -28.29 -0.05 5.57
C SER A 733 -28.69 -0.13 7.05
N ARG A 734 -28.18 0.79 7.87
CA ARG A 734 -28.47 0.93 9.30
C ARG A 734 -28.88 2.39 9.60
N PRO A 735 -30.10 2.78 9.21
CA PRO A 735 -30.53 4.18 9.28
C PRO A 735 -30.89 4.69 10.69
N GLU A 736 -31.10 3.76 11.63
CA GLU A 736 -31.53 4.07 12.99
C GLU A 736 -30.46 3.73 14.02
N PHE A 737 -30.45 4.48 15.12
CA PHE A 737 -29.70 4.17 16.32
C PHE A 737 -30.68 3.74 17.42
N ASN A 738 -30.71 2.44 17.70
CA ASN A 738 -31.68 1.82 18.62
C ASN A 738 -31.04 0.77 19.54
N HIS A 739 -31.85 0.14 20.40
CA HIS A 739 -31.38 -0.88 21.35
C HIS A 739 -30.78 -2.11 20.66
N GLU A 740 -31.23 -2.48 19.46
CA GLU A 740 -30.66 -3.62 18.73
C GLU A 740 -29.21 -3.33 18.31
N ASN A 741 -28.93 -2.10 17.86
CA ASN A 741 -27.56 -1.70 17.53
C ASN A 741 -26.67 -1.68 18.77
N ILE A 742 -27.17 -1.14 19.90
CA ILE A 742 -26.42 -1.15 21.15
C ILE A 742 -26.15 -2.59 21.58
N LYS A 743 -27.17 -3.46 21.54
CA LYS A 743 -27.03 -4.87 21.87
C LYS A 743 -25.96 -5.55 21.00
N GLU A 744 -25.98 -5.35 19.69
CA GLU A 744 -25.00 -5.90 18.76
C GLU A 744 -23.56 -5.50 19.15
N ILE A 745 -23.34 -4.23 19.50
CA ILE A 745 -22.03 -3.73 19.92
C ILE A 745 -21.59 -4.38 21.24
N ILE A 746 -22.47 -4.38 22.25
CA ILE A 746 -22.15 -4.91 23.58
C ILE A 746 -21.92 -6.42 23.53
N ASP A 747 -22.72 -7.17 22.76
CA ASP A 747 -22.56 -8.62 22.59
C ASP A 747 -21.18 -8.96 22.01
N LYS A 748 -20.65 -8.15 21.07
CA LYS A 748 -19.31 -8.35 20.50
C LYS A 748 -18.22 -8.15 21.54
N TRP A 749 -18.28 -7.06 22.32
CA TRP A 749 -17.32 -6.83 23.39
C TRP A 749 -17.42 -7.85 24.53
N LYS A 750 -18.62 -8.33 24.84
CA LYS A 750 -18.81 -9.46 25.78
C LYS A 750 -18.20 -10.75 25.25
N GLY A 751 -18.38 -11.03 23.96
CA GLY A 751 -17.78 -12.19 23.30
C GLY A 751 -16.24 -12.17 23.30
N GLU A 752 -15.64 -10.98 23.34
CA GLU A 752 -14.19 -10.77 23.50
C GLU A 752 -13.72 -10.84 24.95
N GLY A 753 -14.63 -10.85 25.93
CA GLY A 753 -14.28 -10.76 27.34
C GLY A 753 -13.73 -9.39 27.76
N VAL A 754 -14.06 -8.33 27.01
CA VAL A 754 -13.59 -6.94 27.30
C VAL A 754 -14.70 -6.02 27.83
N TRP A 755 -15.93 -6.52 27.90
CA TRP A 755 -17.08 -5.84 28.50
C TRP A 755 -17.54 -6.57 29.77
N PRO A 756 -17.79 -5.87 30.88
CA PRO A 756 -18.14 -6.48 32.15
C PRO A 756 -19.48 -7.25 32.09
N ASN A 757 -19.46 -8.45 32.65
CA ASN A 757 -20.64 -9.30 32.87
C ASN A 757 -21.05 -9.32 34.35
N ALA A 758 -20.86 -8.21 35.06
CA ALA A 758 -21.24 -8.09 36.46
C ALA A 758 -22.78 -7.96 36.59
N SER A 759 -23.40 -8.86 37.35
CA SER A 759 -24.73 -8.62 37.92
C SER A 759 -24.60 -7.77 39.17
N ASN A 760 -25.60 -6.93 39.43
CA ASN A 760 -25.60 -5.93 40.50
C ASN A 760 -25.12 -6.51 41.84
N SER A 761 -24.17 -5.83 42.51
CA SER A 761 -23.67 -6.22 43.84
C SER A 761 -24.73 -6.04 44.94
N ALA A 762 -25.79 -5.27 44.67
CA ALA A 762 -26.91 -5.03 45.59
C ALA A 762 -27.91 -6.20 45.74
N ALA A 763 -27.64 -7.37 45.15
CA ALA A 763 -28.39 -8.61 45.43
C ALA A 763 -27.67 -9.54 46.43
N LYS A 764 -26.58 -9.06 47.06
CA LYS A 764 -25.99 -9.67 48.24
C LYS A 764 -26.39 -8.86 49.47
N ASP A 765 -27.59 -9.15 49.96
CA ASP A 765 -28.09 -8.98 51.34
C ASP A 765 -29.61 -8.77 51.27
N ASP A 766 -30.34 -9.89 51.19
CA ASP A 766 -31.66 -10.10 51.79
C ASP A 766 -31.87 -11.60 52.05
#